data_AF-A0A4W6E6Y7-F1
#
_entry.id   AF-A0A4W6E6Y7-F1
#
_cell.length_a   1.000
_cell.length_b   1.000
_cell.length_c   1.000
_cell.angle_alpha   90.00
_cell.angle_beta   90.00
_cell.angle_gamma   90.00
#
_symmetry.space_group_name_H-M   'P 1'
#
loop_
_entity.id
_entity.type
_entity.pdbx_description
1 polymer ?
#
loop_
_entity_poly.entity_id
_entity_poly.type
_entity_poly.pdbx_seq_one_letter_code
_entity_poly.pdbx_strand_id
1 'polypeptide(L)'
;MFNSTQTVLSLIDKKITSLLDIPLRSTVTSLSLHCNQIPRIEGLTSAWHLKHLDLSSNCISKIEGLSSLTSLRTLNLSCNLITKVEGLNGLVDLTRLNLSYNQINDLTGLLYLHGTEYKLKYLSLHGNHLDRIDHLLQCLLGLQGLREVTLSQDGRDNPVCRSPGYMEIVMQSLPQISVLDGMDRLGNPSHRGLGSPCNIPGLEDYLDLLLSSDTSHNEPRRDGPLTTPRLDKVLTQFRQRIASEAITDPAAQPDRQSLQPARSTAADPAEPVNEQRIRKLEDQVSQLIQQAPAGDKCSSSTRPVVTLRKAKRDTDRTSESECDSGKENRRRTRIPKHRNTLTTRTTSKESKGRISDSDQENHKQRSSKSAVGPRRKPGGAGGVDTAGPTRSGPLRASKASGDVKRKSTEEEETYRTIVEERDQERERRWKAEQAARKLTEELKGLQAKVSEEKDLQSMALHTTDRLKELLLKERSGRSELETRIEELEGRCQSLTQQLEQARSSGEHHKTALHQLEESISHGEALRARQQAEEMKRYQELENKAAALKRELDIQRASVRQHKEKLQQLHELLASREQEHRKQLELRLQPGGADFREAVVKEVASVEERHAHREAELQEKLADSRKQYAALEDEFRMALTIEAARFSEVKEACEQMTAELMELKATLAQSQQREKKSGSLVQELTAMVKEQKNRISELIKAKRDAVTDLKSRLHSLEAEVDQDRRLGLQLELLKKDKARLLSQLTAQESVIDGLRAERRIWGQELAQQGASLAQDRGRLEARIEVLSTELETQKKQNERDNDALKIKARIIDDQTETIRKLKEALQERDDQIRRLREEATQAQKRSQQQQEEETSRQAELRERLEHLSLRKEELKQQLEDKEAELEEVKRVYSDSSKKWQEKADLLTRLESQVKRMKENFDSKERSLLEERDKATEAHKAAVEKLHCVDDAFRRQLESLQAAHQAELLRQANEKQKQIEKANQKVFEVEEEMRQLLEEMETNKRIMEEKMKRLTSVLKDF
;
A
#
# COMPACT_ATOMS: atom_id res chain seq x y z
N MET A 1 7.75 42.94 -26.04
CA MET A 1 7.84 41.56 -26.60
C MET A 1 7.58 40.55 -25.49
N PHE A 2 7.27 39.30 -25.84
CA PHE A 2 7.14 38.14 -24.94
C PHE A 2 6.16 38.26 -23.76
N ASN A 3 4.86 38.13 -24.05
CA ASN A 3 3.92 37.52 -23.10
C ASN A 3 4.23 36.02 -23.02
N SER A 4 4.83 35.55 -21.92
CA SER A 4 5.14 34.13 -21.73
C SER A 4 3.95 33.35 -21.15
N THR A 5 2.88 33.18 -21.94
CA THR A 5 1.81 32.23 -21.61
C THR A 5 2.33 30.81 -21.85
N GLN A 6 2.69 30.10 -20.79
CA GLN A 6 2.99 28.66 -20.84
C GLN A 6 1.79 27.94 -21.47
N THR A 7 1.97 27.43 -22.68
CA THR A 7 0.90 26.74 -23.40
C THR A 7 1.09 25.24 -23.17
N VAL A 8 0.29 24.69 -22.25
CA VAL A 8 0.18 23.25 -22.01
C VAL A 8 -0.87 22.70 -22.95
N LEU A 9 -0.49 21.73 -23.79
CA LEU A 9 -1.39 21.02 -24.69
C LEU A 9 -1.51 19.56 -24.24
N SER A 10 -2.72 19.13 -23.91
CA SER A 10 -3.02 17.76 -23.49
C SER A 10 -4.03 17.13 -24.43
N LEU A 11 -3.62 16.04 -25.08
CA LEU A 11 -4.34 15.32 -26.12
C LEU A 11 -4.34 13.80 -25.81
N ILE A 12 -4.55 13.48 -24.54
CA ILE A 12 -4.60 12.12 -23.98
C ILE A 12 -5.86 11.39 -24.49
N ASP A 13 -5.71 10.14 -24.93
CA ASP A 13 -6.76 9.28 -25.48
C ASP A 13 -7.63 9.99 -26.53
N LYS A 14 -7.00 10.30 -27.67
CA LYS A 14 -7.64 10.96 -28.81
C LYS A 14 -7.51 10.16 -30.11
N LYS A 15 -6.99 8.92 -30.04
CA LYS A 15 -6.75 8.01 -31.18
C LYS A 15 -5.93 8.66 -32.30
N ILE A 16 -5.01 9.56 -31.95
CA ILE A 16 -4.14 10.25 -32.90
C ILE A 16 -3.15 9.25 -33.50
N THR A 17 -3.02 9.25 -34.83
CA THR A 17 -2.18 8.32 -35.61
C THR A 17 -0.94 8.97 -36.24
N SER A 18 -0.91 10.29 -36.45
CA SER A 18 0.31 11.05 -36.77
C SER A 18 0.39 12.34 -35.94
N LEU A 19 1.63 12.77 -35.67
CA LEU A 19 1.93 14.06 -35.07
C LEU A 19 1.80 15.23 -36.06
N LEU A 20 1.83 14.97 -37.37
CA LEU A 20 1.73 16.00 -38.42
C LEU A 20 0.34 16.65 -38.46
N ASP A 21 -0.70 15.92 -38.06
CA ASP A 21 -2.09 16.40 -38.00
C ASP A 21 -2.32 17.38 -36.81
N ILE A 22 -1.35 17.50 -35.89
CA ILE A 22 -1.41 18.42 -34.75
C ILE A 22 -0.78 19.77 -35.14
N PRO A 23 -1.53 20.89 -35.16
CA PRO A 23 -0.98 22.21 -35.49
C PRO A 23 -0.15 22.80 -34.33
N LEU A 24 1.05 22.23 -34.11
CA LEU A 24 1.98 22.60 -33.05
C LEU A 24 2.57 24.01 -33.27
N ARG A 25 2.21 24.93 -32.38
CA ARG A 25 2.74 26.30 -32.34
C ARG A 25 4.00 26.35 -31.49
N SER A 26 4.94 27.22 -31.85
CA SER A 26 6.21 27.43 -31.14
C SER A 26 6.08 28.00 -29.72
N THR A 27 4.85 28.21 -29.20
CA THR A 27 4.56 28.63 -27.82
C THR A 27 4.22 27.47 -26.88
N VAL A 28 4.12 26.24 -27.39
CA VAL A 28 3.84 25.04 -26.58
C VAL A 28 5.06 24.69 -25.73
N THR A 29 4.88 24.70 -24.41
CA THR A 29 5.93 24.38 -23.43
C THR A 29 5.79 22.98 -22.84
N SER A 30 4.60 22.39 -22.93
CA SER A 30 4.31 21.03 -22.46
C SER A 30 3.31 20.35 -23.39
N LEU A 31 3.59 19.12 -23.80
CA LEU A 31 2.75 18.32 -24.70
C LEU A 31 2.58 16.92 -24.11
N SER A 32 1.34 16.52 -23.81
CA SER A 32 1.00 15.12 -23.47
C SER A 32 0.07 14.53 -24.51
N LEU A 33 0.46 13.34 -24.99
CA LEU A 33 -0.17 12.53 -26.03
C LEU A 33 -0.27 11.06 -25.56
N HIS A 34 -0.37 10.87 -24.24
CA HIS A 34 -0.54 9.55 -23.62
C HIS A 34 -1.74 8.78 -24.20
N CYS A 35 -1.60 7.47 -24.38
CA CYS A 35 -2.64 6.59 -24.93
C CYS A 35 -3.14 7.04 -26.32
N ASN A 36 -2.25 7.14 -27.29
CA ASN A 36 -2.59 7.34 -28.70
C ASN A 36 -2.01 6.21 -29.57
N GLN A 37 -2.08 6.34 -30.89
CA GLN A 37 -1.67 5.30 -31.86
C GLN A 37 -0.52 5.80 -32.75
N ILE A 38 0.33 6.68 -32.22
CA ILE A 38 1.42 7.32 -32.96
C ILE A 38 2.55 6.30 -33.20
N PRO A 39 2.97 6.03 -34.46
CA PRO A 39 4.00 5.04 -34.78
C PRO A 39 5.41 5.62 -34.91
N ARG A 40 5.54 6.95 -35.07
CA ARG A 40 6.80 7.69 -35.32
C ARG A 40 6.78 9.08 -34.69
N ILE A 41 7.96 9.61 -34.41
CA ILE A 41 8.13 10.96 -33.85
C ILE A 41 8.48 11.94 -34.98
N GLU A 42 7.48 12.69 -35.42
CA GLU A 42 7.56 13.63 -36.55
C GLU A 42 6.84 14.95 -36.23
N GLY A 43 6.97 15.98 -37.08
CA GLY A 43 6.27 17.28 -36.92
C GLY A 43 6.74 18.19 -35.77
N LEU A 44 7.53 17.70 -34.81
CA LEU A 44 7.92 18.45 -33.60
C LEU A 44 8.91 19.61 -33.83
N THR A 45 9.41 19.83 -35.05
CA THR A 45 10.48 20.80 -35.34
C THR A 45 10.10 22.26 -35.10
N SER A 46 8.80 22.60 -35.10
CA SER A 46 8.31 23.94 -34.72
C SER A 46 8.32 24.20 -33.20
N ALA A 47 8.39 23.14 -32.38
CA ALA A 47 8.14 23.16 -30.94
C ALA A 47 9.41 23.31 -30.09
N TRP A 48 10.41 24.07 -30.55
CA TRP A 48 11.74 24.21 -29.89
C TRP A 48 11.73 24.78 -28.45
N HIS A 49 10.62 25.38 -28.00
CA HIS A 49 10.40 25.78 -26.59
C HIS A 49 9.86 24.66 -25.68
N LEU A 50 9.59 23.46 -26.22
CA LEU A 50 8.98 22.36 -25.49
C LEU A 50 9.91 21.86 -24.36
N LYS A 51 9.44 21.91 -23.12
CA LYS A 51 10.16 21.44 -21.93
C LYS A 51 9.72 20.05 -21.49
N HIS A 52 8.47 19.67 -21.74
CA HIS A 52 7.90 18.39 -21.32
C HIS A 52 7.18 17.73 -22.49
N LEU A 53 7.58 16.51 -22.82
CA LEU A 53 6.99 15.70 -23.88
C LEU A 53 6.63 14.32 -23.33
N ASP A 54 5.35 13.98 -23.40
CA ASP A 54 4.82 12.69 -22.97
C ASP A 54 4.12 12.01 -24.14
N LEU A 55 4.77 10.94 -24.61
CA LEU A 55 4.37 10.07 -25.73
C LEU A 55 4.20 8.62 -25.25
N SER A 56 3.94 8.43 -23.96
CA SER A 56 3.77 7.09 -23.38
C SER A 56 2.49 6.39 -23.86
N SER A 57 2.46 5.06 -23.82
CA SER A 57 1.33 4.25 -24.34
C SER A 57 0.99 4.60 -25.79
N ASN A 58 1.96 4.40 -26.70
CA ASN A 58 1.84 4.63 -28.13
C ASN A 58 2.48 3.46 -28.91
N CYS A 59 2.60 3.56 -30.23
CA CYS A 59 3.14 2.52 -31.11
C CYS A 59 4.56 2.85 -31.63
N ILE A 60 5.29 3.74 -30.95
CA ILE A 60 6.58 4.25 -31.41
C ILE A 60 7.63 3.14 -31.39
N SER A 61 8.26 2.89 -32.54
CA SER A 61 9.29 1.84 -32.69
C SER A 61 10.73 2.37 -32.72
N LYS A 62 10.91 3.68 -32.93
CA LYS A 62 12.20 4.37 -33.04
C LYS A 62 12.14 5.76 -32.40
N ILE A 63 13.26 6.18 -31.84
CA ILE A 63 13.43 7.55 -31.32
C ILE A 63 14.05 8.39 -32.43
N GLU A 64 13.25 9.25 -33.06
CA GLU A 64 13.66 10.14 -34.14
C GLU A 64 13.00 11.53 -33.98
N GLY A 65 13.31 12.51 -34.84
CA GLY A 65 12.64 13.83 -34.85
C GLY A 65 12.88 14.77 -33.65
N LEU A 66 13.51 14.32 -32.56
CA LEU A 66 13.68 15.09 -31.32
C LEU A 66 14.82 16.13 -31.32
N SER A 67 15.73 16.10 -32.28
CA SER A 67 17.01 16.85 -32.23
C SER A 67 16.89 18.38 -32.22
N SER A 68 15.73 18.94 -32.57
CA SER A 68 15.43 20.37 -32.48
C SER A 68 14.92 20.81 -31.10
N LEU A 69 14.64 19.88 -30.19
CA LEU A 69 14.00 20.14 -28.89
C LEU A 69 15.05 20.40 -27.79
N THR A 70 15.97 21.33 -28.03
CA THR A 70 17.10 21.63 -27.13
C THR A 70 16.67 22.07 -25.72
N SER A 71 15.43 22.58 -25.59
CA SER A 71 14.81 23.02 -24.32
C SER A 71 14.17 21.88 -23.50
N LEU A 72 14.16 20.64 -24.02
CA LEU A 72 13.39 19.53 -23.44
C LEU A 72 14.03 19.02 -22.15
N ARG A 73 13.30 19.09 -21.04
CA ARG A 73 13.73 18.66 -19.70
C ARG A 73 13.21 17.30 -19.29
N THR A 74 12.02 16.92 -19.75
CA THR A 74 11.34 15.68 -19.36
C THR A 74 10.74 15.02 -20.59
N LEU A 75 11.19 13.79 -20.88
CA LEU A 75 10.73 12.96 -21.99
C LEU A 75 10.18 11.63 -21.45
N ASN A 76 8.91 11.35 -21.72
CA ASN A 76 8.27 10.07 -21.39
C ASN A 76 7.90 9.31 -22.67
N LEU A 77 8.48 8.14 -22.83
CA LEU A 77 8.30 7.21 -23.95
C LEU A 77 7.94 5.79 -23.45
N SER A 78 7.50 5.64 -22.19
CA SER A 78 7.16 4.32 -21.66
C SER A 78 5.97 3.66 -22.37
N CYS A 79 5.87 2.34 -22.33
CA CYS A 79 4.80 1.59 -23.01
C CYS A 79 4.78 1.88 -24.53
N ASN A 80 5.89 1.61 -25.20
CA ASN A 80 6.07 1.73 -26.65
C ASN A 80 6.80 0.48 -27.21
N LEU A 81 7.20 0.51 -28.47
CA LEU A 81 7.82 -0.63 -29.19
C LEU A 81 9.30 -0.36 -29.52
N ILE A 82 9.98 0.48 -28.73
CA ILE A 82 11.37 0.90 -28.98
C ILE A 82 12.31 -0.28 -28.67
N THR A 83 13.20 -0.62 -29.60
CA THR A 83 14.17 -1.73 -29.46
C THR A 83 15.60 -1.27 -29.18
N LYS A 84 15.91 0.00 -29.46
CA LYS A 84 17.23 0.61 -29.28
C LYS A 84 17.10 2.07 -28.88
N VAL A 85 17.96 2.55 -28.00
CA VAL A 85 18.12 3.99 -27.75
C VAL A 85 18.90 4.61 -28.89
N GLU A 86 18.30 5.59 -29.57
CA GLU A 86 18.88 6.42 -30.63
C GLU A 86 18.26 7.83 -30.59
N GLY A 87 18.67 8.74 -31.47
CA GLY A 87 17.96 10.02 -31.70
C GLY A 87 17.95 11.08 -30.59
N LEU A 88 18.61 10.86 -29.44
CA LEU A 88 18.66 11.82 -28.31
C LEU A 88 19.62 13.02 -28.54
N ASN A 89 20.27 13.06 -29.70
CA ASN A 89 21.29 14.03 -30.07
C ASN A 89 20.72 15.46 -30.09
N GLY A 90 21.19 16.32 -29.18
CA GLY A 90 20.74 17.71 -29.05
C GLY A 90 19.85 18.00 -27.82
N LEU A 91 19.44 16.96 -27.07
CA LEU A 91 18.63 17.10 -25.85
C LEU A 91 19.48 17.50 -24.62
N VAL A 92 20.19 18.62 -24.70
CA VAL A 92 21.18 19.07 -23.70
C VAL A 92 20.54 19.34 -22.32
N ASP A 93 19.36 19.96 -22.29
CA ASP A 93 18.64 20.27 -21.05
C ASP A 93 17.85 19.08 -20.45
N LEU A 94 17.94 17.88 -21.03
CA LEU A 94 17.15 16.72 -20.59
C LEU A 94 17.56 16.27 -19.19
N THR A 95 16.62 16.28 -18.26
CA THR A 95 16.81 15.91 -16.84
C THR A 95 16.13 14.59 -16.46
N ARG A 96 15.03 14.23 -17.14
CA ARG A 96 14.25 13.00 -16.90
C ARG A 96 13.98 12.29 -18.22
N LEU A 97 14.35 11.01 -18.29
CA LEU A 97 14.05 10.13 -19.43
C LEU A 97 13.37 8.86 -18.92
N ASN A 98 12.13 8.63 -19.35
CA ASN A 98 11.43 7.37 -19.09
C ASN A 98 11.26 6.57 -20.39
N LEU A 99 11.79 5.36 -20.39
CA LEU A 99 11.80 4.38 -21.47
C LEU A 99 11.31 3.00 -20.98
N SER A 100 10.64 2.92 -19.83
CA SER A 100 10.14 1.65 -19.29
C SER A 100 9.08 0.99 -20.17
N TYR A 101 8.86 -0.32 -20.02
CA TYR A 101 7.90 -1.08 -20.83
C TYR A 101 8.11 -0.89 -22.34
N ASN A 102 9.33 -1.13 -22.79
CA ASN A 102 9.72 -1.16 -24.20
C ASN A 102 10.45 -2.49 -24.49
N GLN A 103 11.06 -2.64 -25.67
CA GLN A 103 11.78 -3.86 -26.06
C GLN A 103 13.30 -3.60 -26.16
N ILE A 104 13.83 -2.65 -25.39
CA ILE A 104 15.19 -2.14 -25.54
C ILE A 104 16.21 -3.19 -25.13
N ASN A 105 17.12 -3.52 -26.05
CA ASN A 105 18.31 -4.34 -25.80
C ASN A 105 19.64 -3.58 -25.99
N ASP A 106 19.62 -2.42 -26.66
CA ASP A 106 20.81 -1.62 -26.95
C ASP A 106 20.67 -0.17 -26.43
N LEU A 107 21.57 0.21 -25.51
CA LEU A 107 21.66 1.54 -24.89
C LEU A 107 22.68 2.48 -25.54
N THR A 108 23.32 2.12 -26.67
CA THR A 108 24.38 2.94 -27.29
C THR A 108 23.99 4.39 -27.56
N GLY A 109 22.71 4.72 -27.79
CA GLY A 109 22.26 6.11 -27.93
C GLY A 109 22.43 6.98 -26.68
N LEU A 110 22.64 6.40 -25.49
CA LEU A 110 23.00 7.16 -24.29
C LEU A 110 24.43 7.73 -24.34
N LEU A 111 25.30 7.19 -25.20
CA LEU A 111 26.64 7.75 -25.45
C LEU A 111 26.57 9.20 -25.98
N TYR A 112 25.48 9.57 -26.66
CA TYR A 112 25.23 10.94 -27.13
C TYR A 112 24.82 11.93 -26.03
N LEU A 113 24.68 11.46 -24.78
CA LEU A 113 24.41 12.27 -23.59
C LEU A 113 25.58 12.21 -22.58
N HIS A 114 26.74 11.65 -22.98
CA HIS A 114 27.96 11.66 -22.15
C HIS A 114 28.58 13.05 -22.12
N GLY A 115 28.94 13.52 -20.92
CA GLY A 115 29.54 14.85 -20.73
C GLY A 115 29.10 15.52 -19.43
N THR A 116 29.52 16.78 -19.27
CA THR A 116 29.13 17.68 -18.17
C THR A 116 28.00 18.65 -18.56
N GLU A 117 27.79 18.81 -19.85
CA GLU A 117 26.84 19.69 -20.50
C GLU A 117 25.41 19.11 -20.50
N TYR A 118 25.29 17.79 -20.49
CA TYR A 118 24.02 17.05 -20.43
C TYR A 118 23.53 16.90 -18.99
N LYS A 119 22.23 17.17 -18.76
CA LYS A 119 21.67 17.37 -17.42
C LYS A 119 20.86 16.18 -16.89
N LEU A 120 21.05 14.98 -17.45
CA LEU A 120 20.21 13.81 -17.17
C LEU A 120 20.39 13.32 -15.73
N LYS A 121 19.41 13.61 -14.87
CA LYS A 121 19.39 13.26 -13.44
C LYS A 121 18.69 11.91 -13.17
N TYR A 122 17.67 11.56 -13.96
CA TYR A 122 16.77 10.41 -13.73
C TYR A 122 16.56 9.59 -15.01
N LEU A 123 16.70 8.26 -14.93
CA LEU A 123 16.55 7.33 -16.05
C LEU A 123 15.75 6.07 -15.68
N SER A 124 14.55 5.90 -16.24
CA SER A 124 13.72 4.72 -16.02
C SER A 124 13.72 3.80 -17.24
N LEU A 125 14.14 2.55 -17.04
CA LEU A 125 14.38 1.50 -18.04
C LEU A 125 13.77 0.14 -17.66
N HIS A 126 13.05 0.02 -16.55
CA HIS A 126 12.41 -1.23 -16.11
C HIS A 126 11.45 -1.80 -17.18
N GLY A 127 11.26 -3.12 -17.19
CA GLY A 127 10.43 -3.79 -18.19
C GLY A 127 10.97 -3.71 -19.62
N ASN A 128 12.30 -3.86 -19.81
CA ASN A 128 12.98 -3.94 -21.11
C ASN A 128 13.74 -5.28 -21.27
N HIS A 129 14.62 -5.39 -22.27
CA HIS A 129 15.33 -6.61 -22.66
C HIS A 129 16.86 -6.49 -22.52
N LEU A 130 17.34 -5.73 -21.53
CA LEU A 130 18.76 -5.56 -21.26
C LEU A 130 19.37 -6.83 -20.65
N ASP A 131 20.22 -7.52 -21.41
CA ASP A 131 20.88 -8.79 -21.05
C ASP A 131 22.28 -8.60 -20.42
N ARG A 132 23.08 -7.69 -20.98
CA ARG A 132 24.50 -7.51 -20.65
C ARG A 132 24.74 -6.40 -19.64
N ILE A 133 25.31 -6.76 -18.48
CA ILE A 133 25.74 -5.79 -17.48
C ILE A 133 26.87 -4.89 -17.99
N ASP A 134 27.81 -5.42 -18.77
CA ASP A 134 28.92 -4.62 -19.33
C ASP A 134 28.43 -3.52 -20.27
N HIS A 135 27.40 -3.82 -21.08
CA HIS A 135 26.80 -2.84 -22.00
C HIS A 135 26.07 -1.73 -21.25
N LEU A 136 25.33 -2.10 -20.20
CA LEU A 136 24.68 -1.18 -19.28
C LEU A 136 25.73 -0.26 -18.60
N LEU A 137 26.77 -0.83 -18.01
CA LEU A 137 27.83 -0.07 -17.35
C LEU A 137 28.54 0.89 -18.31
N GLN A 138 28.95 0.41 -19.49
CA GLN A 138 29.60 1.23 -20.52
C GLN A 138 28.72 2.40 -20.97
N CYS A 139 27.42 2.17 -21.16
CA CYS A 139 26.49 3.21 -21.62
C CYS A 139 26.13 4.22 -20.52
N LEU A 140 26.15 3.83 -19.23
CA LEU A 140 25.82 4.73 -18.11
C LEU A 140 27.03 5.47 -17.52
N LEU A 141 28.26 4.94 -17.65
CA LEU A 141 29.45 5.47 -16.97
C LEU A 141 29.74 6.95 -17.25
N GLY A 142 29.55 7.42 -18.49
CA GLY A 142 29.78 8.82 -18.87
C GLY A 142 28.61 9.79 -18.61
N LEU A 143 27.49 9.31 -18.07
CA LEU A 143 26.34 10.14 -17.70
C LEU A 143 26.58 10.79 -16.33
N GLN A 144 27.44 11.80 -16.27
CA GLN A 144 27.96 12.36 -15.01
C GLN A 144 26.88 12.99 -14.11
N GLY A 145 25.77 13.45 -14.69
CA GLY A 145 24.63 14.02 -13.95
C GLY A 145 23.68 13.00 -13.32
N LEU A 146 23.82 11.70 -13.63
CA LEU A 146 22.81 10.67 -13.37
C LEU A 146 22.80 10.22 -11.90
N ARG A 147 21.67 10.45 -11.22
CA ARG A 147 21.51 10.20 -9.77
C ARG A 147 20.57 9.04 -9.44
N GLU A 148 19.60 8.76 -10.28
CA GLU A 148 18.54 7.78 -10.03
C GLU A 148 18.27 6.96 -11.28
N VAL A 149 18.31 5.62 -11.15
CA VAL A 149 18.10 4.68 -12.25
C VAL A 149 17.09 3.60 -11.83
N THR A 150 16.21 3.22 -12.74
CA THR A 150 15.22 2.14 -12.53
C THR A 150 15.34 1.07 -13.62
N LEU A 151 15.90 -0.10 -13.30
CA LEU A 151 16.01 -1.31 -14.13
C LEU A 151 15.00 -2.41 -13.72
N SER A 152 14.48 -2.33 -12.50
CA SER A 152 13.60 -3.28 -11.81
C SER A 152 12.53 -2.50 -11.05
N GLN A 153 11.25 -2.74 -11.35
CA GLN A 153 10.13 -2.19 -10.58
C GLN A 153 8.88 -3.05 -10.79
N ASP A 154 8.07 -3.23 -9.75
CA ASP A 154 6.75 -3.89 -9.79
C ASP A 154 6.74 -5.28 -10.48
N GLY A 155 7.83 -6.05 -10.29
CA GLY A 155 8.01 -7.40 -10.87
C GLY A 155 8.25 -7.39 -12.39
N ARG A 156 8.69 -6.26 -12.95
CA ARG A 156 8.91 -6.03 -14.37
C ARG A 156 10.36 -5.63 -14.59
N ASP A 157 11.23 -6.61 -14.48
CA ASP A 157 12.68 -6.42 -14.38
C ASP A 157 13.38 -6.73 -15.71
N ASN A 158 14.50 -6.06 -15.95
CA ASN A 158 15.38 -6.43 -17.05
C ASN A 158 16.09 -7.77 -16.77
N PRO A 159 16.43 -8.57 -17.80
CA PRO A 159 17.20 -9.81 -17.62
C PRO A 159 18.48 -9.64 -16.78
N VAL A 160 19.20 -8.52 -16.94
CA VAL A 160 20.40 -8.18 -16.14
C VAL A 160 20.15 -8.14 -14.63
N CYS A 161 18.94 -7.74 -14.18
CA CYS A 161 18.57 -7.68 -12.76
C CYS A 161 18.48 -9.07 -12.11
N ARG A 162 18.47 -10.15 -12.91
CA ARG A 162 18.51 -11.55 -12.43
C ARG A 162 19.94 -12.04 -12.15
N SER A 163 20.97 -11.26 -12.50
CA SER A 163 22.35 -11.62 -12.17
C SER A 163 22.63 -11.43 -10.66
N PRO A 164 23.25 -12.41 -9.98
CA PRO A 164 23.51 -12.30 -8.55
C PRO A 164 24.49 -11.15 -8.29
N GLY A 165 24.10 -10.23 -7.41
CA GLY A 165 24.90 -9.05 -7.08
C GLY A 165 24.77 -7.87 -8.06
N TYR A 166 23.86 -7.87 -9.04
CA TYR A 166 23.75 -6.76 -10.01
C TYR A 166 23.67 -5.38 -9.34
N MET A 167 22.92 -5.24 -8.25
CA MET A 167 22.73 -3.99 -7.54
C MET A 167 24.04 -3.48 -6.93
N GLU A 168 24.86 -4.38 -6.39
CA GLU A 168 26.19 -4.09 -5.84
C GLU A 168 27.16 -3.73 -6.97
N ILE A 169 27.21 -4.53 -8.04
CA ILE A 169 28.07 -4.30 -9.21
C ILE A 169 27.78 -2.94 -9.86
N VAL A 170 26.49 -2.59 -10.04
CA VAL A 170 26.06 -1.31 -10.63
C VAL A 170 26.36 -0.14 -9.69
N MET A 171 26.03 -0.24 -8.39
CA MET A 171 26.34 0.82 -7.42
C MET A 171 27.85 1.03 -7.22
N GLN A 172 28.66 -0.02 -7.28
CA GLN A 172 30.13 0.05 -7.16
C GLN A 172 30.77 0.64 -8.42
N SER A 173 30.30 0.22 -9.61
CA SER A 173 30.86 0.63 -10.90
C SER A 173 30.44 2.04 -11.33
N LEU A 174 29.27 2.53 -10.88
CA LEU A 174 28.70 3.83 -11.24
C LEU A 174 28.57 4.73 -9.99
N PRO A 175 29.67 5.36 -9.54
CA PRO A 175 29.69 6.16 -8.31
C PRO A 175 28.75 7.38 -8.32
N GLN A 176 28.33 7.86 -9.50
CA GLN A 176 27.37 8.96 -9.65
C GLN A 176 25.94 8.60 -9.21
N ILE A 177 25.56 7.32 -9.32
CA ILE A 177 24.20 6.87 -8.96
C ILE A 177 24.05 6.93 -7.43
N SER A 178 22.97 7.55 -6.96
CA SER A 178 22.60 7.63 -5.55
C SER A 178 21.48 6.67 -5.16
N VAL A 179 20.59 6.36 -6.10
CA VAL A 179 19.44 5.47 -5.94
C VAL A 179 19.35 4.54 -7.16
N LEU A 180 19.21 3.24 -6.91
CA LEU A 180 18.98 2.21 -7.92
C LEU A 180 17.75 1.42 -7.52
N ASP A 181 16.75 1.33 -8.39
CA ASP A 181 15.55 0.51 -8.17
C ASP A 181 14.81 0.84 -6.86
N GLY A 182 14.79 2.14 -6.53
CA GLY A 182 14.21 2.69 -5.31
C GLY A 182 15.10 2.55 -4.07
N MET A 183 16.20 1.80 -4.12
CA MET A 183 17.10 1.55 -3.00
C MET A 183 18.28 2.53 -2.99
N ASP A 184 18.62 3.07 -1.81
CA ASP A 184 19.82 3.88 -1.63
C ASP A 184 21.11 3.01 -1.52
N ARG A 185 22.28 3.67 -1.46
CA ARG A 185 23.58 2.99 -1.28
C ARG A 185 23.76 2.25 0.06
N LEU A 186 22.81 2.37 0.99
CA LEU A 186 22.80 1.70 2.29
C LEU A 186 21.75 0.57 2.34
N GLY A 187 21.00 0.34 1.26
CA GLY A 187 19.94 -0.66 1.18
C GLY A 187 18.60 -0.23 1.80
N ASN A 188 18.39 1.07 2.02
CA ASN A 188 17.09 1.58 2.49
C ASN A 188 16.15 1.84 1.30
N PRO A 189 14.84 1.56 1.43
CA PRO A 189 13.85 2.03 0.47
C PRO A 189 13.73 3.56 0.53
N SER A 190 14.01 4.21 -0.60
CA SER A 190 13.99 5.67 -0.70
C SER A 190 12.57 6.21 -0.54
N HIS A 191 12.35 7.09 0.45
CA HIS A 191 11.06 7.73 0.74
C HIS A 191 10.51 8.69 -0.36
N ARG A 192 10.99 8.58 -1.60
CA ARG A 192 10.41 9.19 -2.82
C ARG A 192 9.57 8.22 -3.66
N GLY A 193 9.62 6.91 -3.40
CA GLY A 193 8.99 5.87 -4.25
C GLY A 193 7.45 5.90 -4.29
N LEU A 194 6.77 6.48 -3.31
CA LEU A 194 5.31 6.63 -3.31
C LEU A 194 4.87 7.90 -4.06
N GLY A 195 4.70 7.77 -5.38
CA GLY A 195 3.86 8.67 -6.19
C GLY A 195 4.15 10.16 -6.06
N SER A 196 5.41 10.56 -5.99
CA SER A 196 5.80 11.97 -5.79
C SER A 196 5.20 12.87 -6.90
N PRO A 197 4.56 14.03 -6.58
CA PRO A 197 3.74 14.80 -7.51
C PRO A 197 4.55 15.66 -8.51
N CYS A 198 5.52 15.04 -9.18
CA CYS A 198 6.46 15.68 -10.09
C CYS A 198 5.98 15.78 -11.54
N ASN A 199 4.81 15.22 -11.87
CA ASN A 199 4.22 15.26 -13.23
C ASN A 199 3.51 16.59 -13.55
N ILE A 200 3.80 17.67 -12.79
CA ILE A 200 3.27 19.01 -13.02
C ILE A 200 4.40 19.92 -13.56
N PRO A 201 4.36 20.27 -14.86
CA PRO A 201 5.28 21.24 -15.45
C PRO A 201 5.42 22.53 -14.63
N GLY A 202 6.66 22.93 -14.35
CA GLY A 202 6.98 24.18 -13.64
C GLY A 202 7.24 24.07 -12.14
N LEU A 203 7.01 22.92 -11.48
CA LEU A 203 7.41 22.72 -10.08
C LEU A 203 8.93 22.47 -9.91
N GLU A 204 9.62 22.09 -10.98
CA GLU A 204 11.05 21.74 -11.01
C GLU A 204 11.95 22.90 -10.57
N ASP A 205 11.70 24.12 -11.10
CA ASP A 205 12.50 25.31 -10.79
C ASP A 205 12.35 25.73 -9.30
N TYR A 206 11.27 25.32 -8.63
CA TYR A 206 11.06 25.52 -7.18
C TYR A 206 11.74 24.43 -6.34
N LEU A 207 11.83 23.20 -6.86
CA LEU A 207 12.50 22.09 -6.19
C LEU A 207 14.04 22.20 -6.24
N ASP A 208 14.62 22.59 -7.38
CA ASP A 208 16.07 22.89 -7.44
C ASP A 208 16.42 24.13 -6.57
N LEU A 209 15.50 25.09 -6.40
CA LEU A 209 15.68 26.21 -5.46
C LEU A 209 15.69 25.76 -3.99
N LEU A 210 14.79 24.85 -3.60
CA LEU A 210 14.76 24.27 -2.25
C LEU A 210 16.00 23.40 -1.98
N LEU A 211 16.40 22.56 -2.94
CA LEU A 211 17.57 21.69 -2.84
C LEU A 211 18.92 22.45 -2.87
N SER A 212 18.92 23.73 -3.23
CA SER A 212 20.11 24.61 -3.16
C SER A 212 20.43 25.09 -1.73
N SER A 213 19.74 24.58 -0.70
CA SER A 213 19.87 25.04 0.68
C SER A 213 20.93 24.30 1.52
N ASP A 214 21.41 23.13 1.06
CA ASP A 214 22.34 22.29 1.81
C ASP A 214 23.79 22.35 1.27
N THR A 215 24.66 22.90 2.12
CA THR A 215 26.13 22.77 2.20
C THR A 215 27.05 23.10 1.00
N SER A 216 27.80 24.19 1.20
CA SER A 216 29.18 24.43 0.72
C SER A 216 29.50 24.45 -0.78
N HIS A 217 29.60 25.66 -1.36
CA HIS A 217 30.86 26.19 -1.92
C HIS A 217 30.79 27.73 -2.10
N ASN A 218 31.95 28.41 -2.08
CA ASN A 218 32.06 29.87 -2.30
C ASN A 218 32.15 30.21 -3.79
N GLU A 219 31.47 31.27 -4.24
CA GLU A 219 31.94 32.38 -5.11
C GLU A 219 30.78 33.41 -5.32
N PRO A 220 30.96 34.60 -5.95
CA PRO A 220 30.28 35.81 -5.46
C PRO A 220 29.00 36.21 -6.21
N ARG A 221 28.22 37.07 -5.55
CA ARG A 221 27.01 37.70 -6.11
C ARG A 221 27.34 38.59 -7.32
N ARG A 222 26.43 38.59 -8.30
CA ARG A 222 26.22 39.73 -9.22
C ARG A 222 24.83 40.30 -9.00
N ASP A 223 24.75 41.61 -8.83
CA ASP A 223 23.49 42.32 -8.67
C ASP A 223 22.72 42.46 -9.99
N GLY A 224 21.39 42.31 -9.93
CA GLY A 224 20.47 42.48 -11.05
C GLY A 224 19.03 42.64 -10.54
N PRO A 225 18.25 43.62 -11.03
CA PRO A 225 16.98 43.99 -10.38
C PRO A 225 15.83 43.04 -10.71
N LEU A 226 15.44 42.20 -9.73
CA LEU A 226 14.23 41.38 -9.78
C LEU A 226 12.97 42.25 -9.80
N THR A 227 12.36 42.39 -10.97
CA THR A 227 11.13 43.18 -11.17
C THR A 227 9.90 42.30 -10.98
N THR A 228 9.16 42.50 -9.88
CA THR A 228 7.90 41.80 -9.62
C THR A 228 6.74 42.39 -10.45
N PRO A 229 6.00 41.59 -11.23
CA PRO A 229 4.85 42.08 -12.00
C PRO A 229 3.64 42.36 -11.08
N ARG A 230 3.05 43.56 -11.20
CA ARG A 230 1.88 43.95 -10.38
C ARG A 230 0.60 43.25 -10.84
N LEU A 231 -0.06 42.59 -9.89
CA LEU A 231 -1.28 41.78 -10.09
C LEU A 231 -2.47 42.56 -10.69
N ASP A 232 -2.54 43.88 -10.44
CA ASP A 232 -3.71 44.72 -10.75
C ASP A 232 -4.04 44.80 -12.25
N LYS A 233 -3.05 44.64 -13.15
CA LYS A 233 -3.28 44.67 -14.61
C LYS A 233 -3.92 43.39 -15.16
N VAL A 234 -3.77 42.25 -14.49
CA VAL A 234 -4.37 40.97 -14.94
C VAL A 234 -5.87 40.97 -14.64
N LEU A 235 -6.25 41.49 -13.47
CA LEU A 235 -7.65 41.57 -13.02
C LEU A 235 -8.50 42.56 -13.83
N THR A 236 -7.90 43.52 -14.52
CA THR A 236 -8.62 44.41 -15.46
C THR A 236 -8.97 43.68 -16.75
N GLN A 237 -8.04 42.89 -17.32
CA GLN A 237 -8.23 42.20 -18.58
C GLN A 237 -9.25 41.06 -18.49
N PHE A 238 -9.32 40.36 -17.35
CA PHE A 238 -10.33 39.30 -17.15
C PHE A 238 -11.77 39.86 -17.18
N ARG A 239 -11.99 41.11 -16.76
CA ARG A 239 -13.32 41.75 -16.75
C ARG A 239 -13.82 42.18 -18.14
N GLN A 240 -12.95 42.25 -19.16
CA GLN A 240 -13.36 42.63 -20.52
C GLN A 240 -13.61 41.44 -21.46
N ARG A 241 -13.24 40.19 -21.08
CA ARG A 241 -13.45 39.00 -21.91
C ARG A 241 -14.83 38.34 -21.80
N ILE A 242 -15.62 38.66 -20.77
CA ILE A 242 -16.95 38.04 -20.56
C ILE A 242 -18.06 38.76 -21.37
N ALA A 243 -17.73 39.88 -22.04
CA ALA A 243 -18.69 40.73 -22.74
C ALA A 243 -18.71 40.58 -24.28
N SER A 244 -17.93 39.66 -24.86
CA SER A 244 -17.80 39.56 -26.33
C SER A 244 -17.33 38.18 -26.82
N GLU A 245 -18.27 37.23 -26.97
CA GLU A 245 -18.30 36.17 -28.01
C GLU A 245 -19.49 35.22 -27.74
N ALA A 246 -20.59 35.38 -28.48
CA ALA A 246 -21.81 34.56 -28.38
C ALA A 246 -22.64 34.58 -29.70
N ILE A 247 -21.95 34.45 -30.84
CA ILE A 247 -22.49 34.34 -32.21
C ILE A 247 -21.43 33.53 -33.01
N THR A 248 -21.72 32.69 -34.01
CA THR A 248 -22.95 32.45 -34.81
C THR A 248 -22.92 30.99 -35.33
N ASP A 249 -24.03 30.47 -35.84
CA ASP A 249 -24.05 29.78 -37.15
C ASP A 249 -25.48 29.71 -37.74
N PRO A 250 -25.68 29.45 -39.06
CA PRO A 250 -26.73 30.18 -39.80
C PRO A 250 -27.70 29.32 -40.66
N ALA A 251 -28.85 29.90 -41.03
CA ALA A 251 -29.53 29.67 -42.32
C ALA A 251 -30.70 30.65 -42.58
N ALA A 252 -30.99 30.87 -43.88
CA ALA A 252 -32.23 31.38 -44.49
C ALA A 252 -32.69 32.85 -44.27
N GLN A 253 -33.14 33.45 -45.38
CA GLN A 253 -33.87 34.72 -45.54
C GLN A 253 -35.33 34.42 -45.97
N PRO A 254 -36.18 35.42 -46.31
CA PRO A 254 -36.59 36.62 -45.57
C PRO A 254 -38.15 36.71 -45.50
N ASP A 255 -38.73 37.74 -44.86
CA ASP A 255 -39.60 38.72 -45.55
C ASP A 255 -39.96 39.97 -44.69
N ARG A 256 -40.91 40.78 -45.19
CA ARG A 256 -41.19 42.20 -44.87
C ARG A 256 -42.35 42.49 -43.88
N GLN A 257 -42.30 43.74 -43.40
CA GLN A 257 -43.43 44.70 -43.23
C GLN A 257 -44.37 44.67 -41.99
N SER A 258 -44.24 45.78 -41.23
CA SER A 258 -45.31 46.78 -40.94
C SER A 258 -46.11 46.77 -39.62
N LEU A 259 -46.06 47.95 -38.98
CA LEU A 259 -47.17 48.76 -38.40
C LEU A 259 -48.20 48.17 -37.41
N GLN A 260 -47.97 48.53 -36.13
CA GLN A 260 -48.91 49.34 -35.31
C GLN A 260 -50.26 48.68 -34.83
N PRO A 261 -51.10 49.30 -33.95
CA PRO A 261 -51.33 48.65 -32.65
C PRO A 261 -52.80 48.57 -32.11
N ALA A 262 -52.90 47.90 -30.95
CA ALA A 262 -53.80 48.17 -29.81
C ALA A 262 -55.18 47.46 -29.70
N ARG A 263 -55.36 46.79 -28.52
CA ARG A 263 -56.61 46.43 -27.82
C ARG A 263 -57.51 45.35 -28.48
N SER A 264 -58.28 44.51 -27.77
CA SER A 264 -58.39 44.17 -26.32
C SER A 264 -59.45 43.06 -26.11
N THR A 265 -59.51 42.18 -25.09
CA THR A 265 -58.58 41.64 -24.06
C THR A 265 -59.35 40.52 -23.31
N ALA A 266 -58.76 39.35 -23.01
CA ALA A 266 -59.38 38.35 -22.10
C ALA A 266 -58.36 37.38 -21.45
N ALA A 267 -58.64 36.96 -20.21
CA ALA A 267 -58.13 35.77 -19.49
C ALA A 267 -56.61 35.62 -19.19
N ASP A 268 -56.13 36.35 -18.17
CA ASP A 268 -55.58 35.88 -16.86
C ASP A 268 -54.68 34.59 -16.71
N PRO A 269 -53.89 34.44 -15.61
CA PRO A 269 -53.72 35.35 -14.44
C PRO A 269 -52.28 35.66 -13.93
N ALA A 270 -52.15 36.87 -13.38
CA ALA A 270 -51.45 37.30 -12.14
C ALA A 270 -49.99 36.90 -11.73
N GLU A 271 -49.28 37.92 -11.20
CA GLU A 271 -48.10 37.83 -10.31
C GLU A 271 -48.54 37.76 -8.81
N PRO A 272 -47.83 38.35 -7.81
CA PRO A 272 -46.46 38.12 -7.32
C PRO A 272 -46.44 37.70 -5.82
N VAL A 273 -45.53 36.80 -5.39
CA VAL A 273 -45.47 36.34 -3.97
C VAL A 273 -44.04 36.27 -3.40
N ASN A 274 -43.45 37.41 -3.03
CA ASN A 274 -42.29 37.44 -2.12
C ASN A 274 -42.30 38.58 -1.09
N GLU A 275 -42.91 39.73 -1.35
CA GLU A 275 -42.97 40.83 -0.36
C GLU A 275 -43.88 40.53 0.85
N GLN A 276 -44.84 39.61 0.72
CA GLN A 276 -45.76 39.24 1.81
C GLN A 276 -45.17 38.28 2.86
N ARG A 277 -43.97 37.72 2.64
CA ARG A 277 -43.38 36.72 3.55
C ARG A 277 -42.58 37.34 4.70
N ILE A 278 -42.04 38.55 4.51
CA ILE A 278 -41.27 39.27 5.54
C ILE A 278 -42.23 39.82 6.62
N ARG A 279 -43.30 40.54 6.23
CA ARG A 279 -44.30 41.10 7.16
C ARG A 279 -44.94 40.04 8.08
N LYS A 280 -45.13 38.81 7.59
CA LYS A 280 -45.73 37.71 8.37
C LYS A 280 -44.86 37.14 9.51
N LEU A 281 -43.57 37.47 9.58
CA LEU A 281 -42.71 37.07 10.69
C LEU A 281 -42.62 38.15 11.78
N GLU A 282 -42.80 39.42 11.44
CA GLU A 282 -42.74 40.55 12.38
C GLU A 282 -44.02 40.63 13.23
N ASP A 283 -45.19 40.32 12.65
CA ASP A 283 -46.46 40.22 13.38
C ASP A 283 -46.47 39.06 14.41
N GLN A 284 -45.84 37.92 14.08
CA GLN A 284 -45.87 36.72 14.93
C GLN A 284 -45.02 36.85 16.21
N VAL A 285 -43.94 37.62 16.17
CA VAL A 285 -43.14 37.94 17.38
C VAL A 285 -43.89 38.94 18.27
N SER A 286 -44.68 39.84 17.66
CA SER A 286 -45.40 40.90 18.37
C SER A 286 -46.61 40.39 19.20
N GLN A 287 -47.18 39.22 18.86
CA GLN A 287 -48.36 38.66 19.55
C GLN A 287 -48.05 37.82 20.81
N LEU A 288 -46.79 37.47 21.10
CA LEU A 288 -46.43 36.63 22.26
C LEU A 288 -46.01 37.40 23.53
N ILE A 289 -46.04 38.74 23.50
CA ILE A 289 -45.52 39.59 24.59
C ILE A 289 -46.63 40.41 25.28
N GLN A 290 -47.90 40.28 24.89
CA GLN A 290 -49.04 40.92 25.58
C GLN A 290 -50.20 39.96 25.85
N GLN A 291 -50.96 40.28 26.89
CA GLN A 291 -52.25 39.67 27.30
C GLN A 291 -52.18 38.28 27.96
N ALA A 292 -51.87 38.28 29.26
CA ALA A 292 -52.75 37.59 30.21
C ALA A 292 -53.94 38.53 30.53
N PRO A 293 -55.15 38.00 30.76
CA PRO A 293 -55.79 38.25 32.05
C PRO A 293 -56.55 37.05 32.65
N ALA A 294 -57.04 37.23 33.88
CA ALA A 294 -57.63 36.23 34.75
C ALA A 294 -59.09 35.84 34.42
N GLY A 295 -59.55 34.68 34.93
CA GLY A 295 -60.98 34.30 34.93
C GLY A 295 -61.30 32.86 35.35
N ASP A 296 -61.44 32.62 36.66
CA ASP A 296 -62.48 31.82 37.37
C ASP A 296 -63.47 30.91 36.56
N LYS A 297 -63.99 29.75 37.04
CA LYS A 297 -63.96 29.10 38.38
C LYS A 297 -64.51 27.65 38.35
N CYS A 298 -64.04 26.79 39.28
CA CYS A 298 -64.70 25.58 39.84
C CYS A 298 -65.11 24.42 38.89
N SER A 299 -65.19 23.14 39.30
CA SER A 299 -64.89 22.41 40.57
C SER A 299 -64.62 20.91 40.21
N SER A 300 -64.23 19.96 41.10
CA SER A 300 -64.27 19.88 42.57
C SER A 300 -63.24 18.86 43.13
N SER A 301 -62.97 18.94 44.44
CA SER A 301 -62.42 17.90 45.36
C SER A 301 -61.03 17.25 45.08
N THR A 302 -60.20 16.93 46.09
CA THR A 302 -60.34 17.06 47.57
C THR A 302 -59.02 17.50 48.23
N ARG A 303 -59.13 18.21 49.36
CA ARG A 303 -58.06 18.69 50.28
C ARG A 303 -57.92 17.71 51.49
N PRO A 304 -57.18 17.95 52.61
CA PRO A 304 -56.61 19.17 53.25
C PRO A 304 -55.06 19.17 53.40
N VAL A 305 -54.31 20.28 53.63
CA VAL A 305 -54.34 21.35 54.68
C VAL A 305 -53.93 20.78 56.06
N VAL A 306 -52.87 21.30 56.73
CA VAL A 306 -52.88 22.46 57.68
C VAL A 306 -51.52 23.22 57.71
N THR A 307 -51.55 24.46 58.20
CA THR A 307 -50.45 25.43 58.36
C THR A 307 -49.54 25.21 59.59
N LEU A 308 -48.36 25.84 59.68
CA LEU A 308 -48.03 26.99 60.58
C LEU A 308 -46.51 27.14 60.93
N ARG A 309 -46.15 28.37 61.31
CA ARG A 309 -44.91 28.95 61.90
C ARG A 309 -43.90 28.08 62.70
N LYS A 310 -42.61 28.46 62.54
CA LYS A 310 -41.52 28.62 63.56
C LYS A 310 -41.18 27.47 64.55
N ALA A 311 -40.06 26.79 64.29
CA ALA A 311 -39.00 26.37 65.25
C ALA A 311 -37.74 25.99 64.40
N LYS A 312 -36.46 26.12 64.75
CA LYS A 312 -35.67 26.33 65.99
C LYS A 312 -35.43 25.06 66.83
N ARG A 313 -34.14 24.66 66.94
CA ARG A 313 -33.56 23.64 67.86
C ARG A 313 -33.89 22.16 67.54
N ASP A 314 -33.13 21.15 68.00
CA ASP A 314 -31.98 21.12 68.95
C ASP A 314 -30.95 19.98 68.66
N THR A 315 -29.70 20.22 69.11
CA THR A 315 -28.61 19.33 69.67
C THR A 315 -28.40 17.83 69.38
N ASP A 316 -27.13 17.39 69.56
CA ASP A 316 -26.60 16.20 70.29
C ASP A 316 -27.53 15.00 70.60
N ARG A 317 -27.12 13.71 70.62
CA ARG A 317 -25.83 12.99 70.86
C ARG A 317 -26.06 11.49 70.48
N THR A 318 -25.18 10.47 70.59
CA THR A 318 -23.88 10.20 71.26
C THR A 318 -23.28 8.92 70.62
N SER A 319 -21.94 8.78 70.61
CA SER A 319 -21.12 7.53 70.69
C SER A 319 -21.48 6.32 69.78
N GLU A 320 -20.71 5.25 69.59
CA GLU A 320 -19.44 4.64 70.08
C GLU A 320 -18.71 4.04 68.83
N SER A 321 -17.52 3.41 68.79
CA SER A 321 -16.32 3.16 69.64
C SER A 321 -15.23 2.62 68.66
N GLU A 322 -13.91 2.53 68.92
CA GLU A 322 -12.99 2.99 69.98
C GLU A 322 -11.57 3.15 69.36
N CYS A 323 -10.54 3.41 70.17
CA CYS A 323 -9.16 3.73 69.79
C CYS A 323 -8.23 2.53 69.47
N ASP A 324 -7.00 2.84 69.00
CA ASP A 324 -5.78 2.20 69.52
C ASP A 324 -4.73 3.29 69.85
N SER A 325 -3.69 2.97 70.63
CA SER A 325 -3.02 3.93 71.53
C SER A 325 -1.49 3.95 71.51
N GLY A 326 -0.91 5.14 71.69
CA GLY A 326 0.53 5.37 71.79
C GLY A 326 0.88 6.52 72.75
N LYS A 327 2.03 6.39 73.45
CA LYS A 327 2.54 7.34 74.47
C LYS A 327 3.52 8.34 73.81
N GLU A 328 4.00 9.44 74.40
CA GLU A 328 4.11 9.82 75.82
C GLU A 328 4.22 11.37 76.04
N ASN A 329 4.29 11.76 77.33
CA ASN A 329 4.48 13.08 77.94
C ASN A 329 5.75 13.88 77.47
N ARG A 330 6.04 15.17 77.82
CA ARG A 330 5.63 16.06 78.94
C ARG A 330 6.08 17.55 78.77
N ARG A 331 5.50 18.47 79.59
CA ARG A 331 5.91 19.88 79.90
C ARG A 331 5.63 20.94 78.80
N ARG A 332 4.98 22.10 79.03
CA ARG A 332 5.12 23.24 80.01
C ARG A 332 6.33 24.15 79.70
N THR A 333 6.26 25.50 79.64
CA THR A 333 5.13 26.47 79.76
C THR A 333 5.48 27.89 79.23
N ARG A 334 4.50 28.53 78.57
CA ARG A 334 4.02 29.94 78.68
C ARG A 334 4.99 31.12 78.96
N ILE A 335 4.94 32.13 78.08
CA ILE A 335 5.70 33.41 78.07
C ILE A 335 5.15 34.47 79.07
N PRO A 336 6.03 35.27 79.73
CA PRO A 336 5.70 36.55 80.40
C PRO A 336 6.38 37.80 79.78
N LYS A 337 6.17 38.99 80.36
CA LYS A 337 6.62 40.32 79.85
C LYS A 337 7.69 41.01 80.73
N HIS A 338 8.35 42.02 80.13
CA HIS A 338 8.79 43.31 80.73
C HIS A 338 10.14 43.49 81.49
N ARG A 339 10.95 44.44 80.96
CA ARG A 339 11.38 45.73 81.58
C ARG A 339 12.77 45.87 82.29
N ASN A 340 13.65 46.65 81.62
CA ASN A 340 14.70 47.55 82.15
C ASN A 340 15.90 46.92 82.92
N THR A 341 17.08 47.55 83.14
CA THR A 341 17.60 48.93 82.81
C THR A 341 19.09 48.81 82.35
N LEU A 342 20.13 49.68 82.50
CA LEU A 342 20.44 50.99 83.14
C LEU A 342 21.71 51.63 82.47
N THR A 343 22.20 52.75 83.02
CA THR A 343 23.50 53.45 82.82
C THR A 343 23.74 54.29 81.55
N THR A 344 24.19 55.56 81.59
CA THR A 344 24.20 56.56 82.70
C THR A 344 24.30 58.01 82.15
N ARG A 345 23.47 58.92 82.70
CA ARG A 345 23.72 60.33 83.14
C ARG A 345 24.72 61.27 82.40
N THR A 346 24.53 62.59 82.27
CA THR A 346 23.44 63.62 82.41
C THR A 346 23.98 64.92 81.71
N THR A 347 23.41 66.15 81.63
CA THR A 347 22.32 66.87 82.35
C THR A 347 21.84 68.10 81.54
N SER A 348 20.56 68.48 81.63
CA SER A 348 19.99 69.87 81.50
C SER A 348 20.16 70.66 80.17
N LYS A 349 19.24 71.57 79.76
CA LYS A 349 18.00 72.10 80.39
C LYS A 349 17.00 72.67 79.36
N GLU A 350 15.71 72.62 79.72
CA GLU A 350 14.61 73.53 79.31
C GLU A 350 14.17 73.68 77.83
N SER A 351 12.97 74.23 77.64
CA SER A 351 12.22 74.18 76.37
C SER A 351 11.23 75.33 76.17
N LYS A 352 11.15 75.79 74.90
CA LYS A 352 10.04 76.47 74.18
C LYS A 352 10.56 76.75 72.75
N GLY A 353 9.70 77.09 71.79
CA GLY A 353 10.14 77.27 70.41
C GLY A 353 9.15 77.98 69.49
N ARG A 354 9.36 77.79 68.16
CA ARG A 354 8.68 78.33 66.96
C ARG A 354 9.33 79.56 66.26
N ILE A 355 9.61 79.33 64.97
CA ILE A 355 9.49 80.22 63.79
C ILE A 355 10.70 81.12 63.39
N SER A 356 11.04 81.02 62.09
CA SER A 356 11.93 81.88 61.25
C SER A 356 13.43 81.94 61.64
N ASP A 357 14.38 82.19 60.73
CA ASP A 357 14.30 82.96 59.47
C ASP A 357 15.36 82.58 58.38
N SER A 358 15.38 83.34 57.27
CA SER A 358 16.50 83.57 56.31
C SER A 358 16.60 82.77 54.98
N ASP A 359 16.57 83.57 53.91
CA ASP A 359 17.02 83.41 52.51
C ASP A 359 18.51 82.99 52.36
N GLN A 360 19.01 82.38 51.25
CA GLN A 360 19.12 82.81 49.82
C GLN A 360 20.08 84.01 49.58
N GLU A 361 20.85 84.16 48.48
CA GLU A 361 20.91 83.40 47.20
C GLU A 361 22.29 83.45 46.44
N ASN A 362 22.46 82.48 45.52
CA ASN A 362 23.12 82.43 44.18
C ASN A 362 24.14 83.48 43.64
N HIS A 363 25.13 82.98 42.86
CA HIS A 363 25.22 82.99 41.36
C HIS A 363 26.46 82.15 40.89
N LYS A 364 26.53 81.37 39.79
CA LYS A 364 26.15 81.45 38.35
C LYS A 364 27.04 82.39 37.50
N GLN A 365 27.47 82.11 36.25
CA GLN A 365 27.51 80.91 35.36
C GLN A 365 28.15 81.29 33.98
N ARG A 366 28.84 80.40 33.21
CA ARG A 366 28.89 80.45 31.71
C ARG A 366 29.57 79.25 30.99
N SER A 367 29.52 79.24 29.65
CA SER A 367 29.98 78.22 28.67
C SER A 367 30.04 78.86 27.24
N SER A 368 30.32 78.24 26.06
CA SER A 368 30.43 76.82 25.60
C SER A 368 31.12 76.67 24.20
N LYS A 369 31.33 75.41 23.75
CA LYS A 369 31.37 74.90 22.34
C LYS A 369 32.57 75.13 21.36
N SER A 370 33.16 73.98 20.96
CA SER A 370 33.39 73.45 19.58
C SER A 370 34.50 73.90 18.59
N ALA A 371 35.29 72.88 18.15
CA ALA A 371 35.66 72.49 16.76
C ALA A 371 37.04 72.84 16.12
N VAL A 372 37.40 72.00 15.13
CA VAL A 372 38.53 72.05 14.15
C VAL A 372 39.91 71.46 14.57
N GLY A 373 40.55 70.72 13.65
CA GLY A 373 41.96 70.23 13.67
C GLY A 373 42.64 70.53 12.30
N PRO A 374 43.89 70.10 11.96
CA PRO A 374 44.26 68.66 11.87
C PRO A 374 45.78 68.27 11.98
N ARG A 375 46.09 66.93 11.97
CA ARG A 375 47.37 66.25 11.55
C ARG A 375 48.69 66.64 12.32
N ARG A 376 49.75 65.82 12.43
CA ARG A 376 50.22 64.63 11.66
C ARG A 376 51.04 63.63 12.54
N LYS A 377 51.28 62.42 12.02
CA LYS A 377 52.09 61.25 12.51
C LYS A 377 53.62 61.44 12.32
N PRO A 378 54.54 60.47 12.66
CA PRO A 378 54.58 59.42 13.72
C PRO A 378 55.99 59.14 14.38
N GLY A 379 56.04 58.30 15.44
CA GLY A 379 57.17 57.37 15.78
C GLY A 379 58.51 57.96 16.28
N GLY A 380 59.44 57.19 16.89
CA GLY A 380 59.38 55.80 17.39
C GLY A 380 60.79 55.22 17.73
N ALA A 381 60.90 54.35 18.76
CA ALA A 381 62.14 53.71 19.27
C ALA A 381 63.22 54.67 19.84
N GLY A 382 64.20 54.24 20.66
CA GLY A 382 64.42 52.96 21.34
C GLY A 382 65.91 52.73 21.70
N GLY A 383 66.20 52.11 22.85
CA GLY A 383 67.57 51.81 23.33
C GLY A 383 68.32 53.01 23.97
N VAL A 384 69.24 52.95 24.95
CA VAL A 384 69.81 51.98 25.92
C VAL A 384 71.33 52.19 26.03
N ASP A 385 71.85 52.14 27.25
CA ASP A 385 73.24 51.90 27.71
C ASP A 385 74.38 52.96 27.74
N THR A 386 74.76 53.26 28.99
CA THR A 386 76.12 53.21 29.60
C THR A 386 77.14 54.36 29.57
N ALA A 387 77.61 54.66 30.80
CA ALA A 387 78.98 54.96 31.26
C ALA A 387 79.81 56.13 30.68
N GLY A 388 80.42 56.92 31.59
CA GLY A 388 81.52 57.86 31.31
C GLY A 388 82.91 57.27 31.63
N PRO A 389 83.98 58.10 31.65
CA PRO A 389 84.77 58.15 32.90
C PRO A 389 85.52 59.48 33.22
N THR A 390 85.48 59.86 34.51
CA THR A 390 86.55 60.39 35.42
C THR A 390 87.71 61.33 34.99
N ARG A 391 88.18 62.12 35.98
CA ARG A 391 89.50 62.85 36.13
C ARG A 391 89.66 64.16 35.32
N SER A 392 90.42 65.18 35.75
CA SER A 392 91.00 65.57 37.07
C SER A 392 91.50 67.04 37.04
N GLY A 393 91.68 67.72 38.19
CA GLY A 393 92.40 69.02 38.28
C GLY A 393 93.93 68.87 38.35
N PRO A 394 94.74 69.77 39.00
CA PRO A 394 94.39 71.04 39.68
C PRO A 394 95.48 72.18 39.51
N LEU A 395 95.47 73.22 40.38
CA LEU A 395 96.61 74.16 40.72
C LEU A 395 97.05 75.22 39.66
N ARG A 396 97.84 76.30 39.94
CA ARG A 396 98.01 77.21 41.13
C ARG A 396 98.97 78.41 40.83
N ALA A 397 98.53 79.65 41.12
CA ALA A 397 99.28 80.87 41.54
C ALA A 397 100.35 81.63 40.68
N SER A 398 100.43 82.95 40.97
CA SER A 398 101.62 83.85 41.02
C SER A 398 102.17 84.44 39.69
N LYS A 399 102.80 85.64 39.62
CA LYS A 399 102.99 86.78 40.58
C LYS A 399 103.45 88.07 39.82
N ALA A 400 103.64 89.18 40.57
CA ALA A 400 104.32 90.45 40.19
C ALA A 400 103.51 91.44 39.30
N SER A 401 103.81 92.76 39.23
CA SER A 401 104.41 93.74 40.18
C SER A 401 104.32 95.16 39.54
N GLY A 402 104.07 96.22 40.32
CA GLY A 402 104.02 97.62 39.85
C GLY A 402 103.09 98.50 40.71
N ASP A 403 103.36 99.81 40.82
CA ASP A 403 102.77 100.70 41.84
C ASP A 403 102.47 102.14 41.31
N VAL A 404 101.75 102.92 42.13
CA VAL A 404 101.70 104.41 42.25
C VAL A 404 100.40 105.14 41.80
N LYS A 405 99.85 105.94 42.76
CA LYS A 405 98.98 107.16 42.67
C LYS A 405 97.43 107.11 42.79
N ARG A 406 96.98 106.87 44.04
CA ARG A 406 96.13 107.72 44.94
C ARG A 406 94.84 108.44 44.46
N LYS A 407 93.89 108.48 45.43
CA LYS A 407 92.57 109.18 45.53
C LYS A 407 91.40 108.37 44.95
N SER A 408 90.25 108.24 45.61
CA SER A 408 89.82 108.69 46.96
C SER A 408 88.83 107.69 47.59
N THR A 409 88.86 107.54 48.91
CA THR A 409 88.15 106.48 49.66
C THR A 409 86.97 107.01 50.47
N GLU A 410 85.78 106.41 50.31
CA GLU A 410 84.71 106.38 51.34
C GLU A 410 83.54 105.44 50.95
N GLU A 411 83.31 105.17 49.65
CA GLU A 411 82.15 104.39 49.18
C GLU A 411 82.29 102.85 49.27
N GLU A 412 83.51 102.30 49.37
CA GLU A 412 83.74 100.86 49.15
C GLU A 412 83.27 99.93 50.29
N GLU A 413 83.15 100.43 51.53
CA GLU A 413 82.87 99.58 52.69
C GLU A 413 81.41 99.11 52.73
N THR A 414 80.46 99.97 52.35
CA THR A 414 79.02 99.68 52.36
C THR A 414 78.63 98.56 51.37
N TYR A 415 79.36 98.43 50.26
CA TYR A 415 79.05 97.44 49.23
C TYR A 415 79.39 96.00 49.63
N ARG A 416 80.36 95.77 50.54
CA ARG A 416 80.74 94.40 50.96
C ARG A 416 79.64 93.73 51.78
N THR A 417 79.11 94.42 52.79
CA THR A 417 78.13 93.88 53.74
C THR A 417 76.86 93.39 53.04
N ILE A 418 76.38 94.16 52.04
CA ILE A 418 75.19 93.84 51.23
C ILE A 418 75.38 92.55 50.40
N VAL A 419 76.60 92.26 49.96
CA VAL A 419 76.91 91.03 49.20
C VAL A 419 76.91 89.80 50.12
N GLU A 420 77.51 89.90 51.32
CA GLU A 420 77.56 88.79 52.27
C GLU A 420 76.16 88.38 52.78
N GLU A 421 75.28 89.35 53.06
CA GLU A 421 73.87 89.05 53.40
C GLU A 421 73.14 88.37 52.24
N ARG A 422 73.35 88.83 51.00
CA ARG A 422 72.78 88.21 49.80
C ARG A 422 73.23 86.77 49.59
N ASP A 423 74.44 86.41 50.01
CA ASP A 423 74.99 85.06 49.86
C ASP A 423 74.52 84.09 50.94
N GLN A 424 74.46 84.51 52.21
CA GLN A 424 73.80 83.71 53.25
C GLN A 424 72.33 83.44 52.87
N GLU A 425 71.66 84.44 52.31
CA GLU A 425 70.26 84.32 51.87
C GLU A 425 70.09 83.47 50.60
N ARG A 426 71.11 83.39 49.74
CA ARG A 426 71.17 82.37 48.66
C ARG A 426 71.32 80.96 49.25
N GLU A 427 72.19 80.77 50.24
CA GLU A 427 72.43 79.46 50.85
C GLU A 427 71.20 78.93 51.61
N ARG A 428 70.48 79.80 52.34
CA ARG A 428 69.19 79.46 52.99
C ARG A 428 68.16 78.97 51.98
N ARG A 429 67.99 79.70 50.86
CA ARG A 429 67.07 79.29 49.79
C ARG A 429 67.47 77.97 49.14
N TRP A 430 68.76 77.74 48.89
CA TRP A 430 69.24 76.48 48.33
C TRP A 430 68.97 75.30 49.26
N LYS A 431 69.20 75.44 50.58
CA LYS A 431 68.88 74.40 51.57
C LYS A 431 67.38 74.11 51.65
N ALA A 432 66.54 75.16 51.61
CA ALA A 432 65.09 75.00 51.57
C ALA A 432 64.61 74.33 50.26
N GLU A 433 65.21 74.67 49.12
CA GLU A 433 64.89 74.06 47.83
C GLU A 433 65.28 72.56 47.79
N GLN A 434 66.43 72.19 48.35
CA GLN A 434 66.83 70.78 48.48
C GLN A 434 65.89 69.98 49.38
N ALA A 435 65.40 70.58 50.48
CA ALA A 435 64.36 69.96 51.32
C ALA A 435 63.03 69.78 50.57
N ALA A 436 62.59 70.82 49.83
CA ALA A 436 61.38 70.76 49.02
C ALA A 436 61.48 69.72 47.89
N ARG A 437 62.65 69.58 47.24
CA ARG A 437 62.91 68.54 46.23
C ARG A 437 62.77 67.13 46.82
N LYS A 438 63.36 66.84 47.99
CA LYS A 438 63.21 65.55 48.67
C LYS A 438 61.75 65.23 49.01
N LEU A 439 61.03 66.17 49.62
CA LEU A 439 59.60 66.01 49.92
C LEU A 439 58.75 65.79 48.65
N THR A 440 59.16 66.38 47.52
CA THR A 440 58.51 66.17 46.21
C THR A 440 58.76 64.77 45.65
N GLU A 441 59.96 64.19 45.88
CA GLU A 441 60.27 62.81 45.49
C GLU A 441 59.56 61.78 46.39
N GLU A 442 59.49 62.03 47.70
CA GLU A 442 58.70 61.24 48.65
C GLU A 442 57.20 61.26 48.32
N LEU A 443 56.63 62.43 47.99
CA LEU A 443 55.26 62.56 47.52
C LEU A 443 55.00 61.80 46.21
N LYS A 444 55.93 61.84 45.24
CA LYS A 444 55.84 61.04 44.01
C LYS A 444 55.88 59.54 44.30
N GLY A 445 56.74 59.10 45.22
CA GLY A 445 56.83 57.70 45.64
C GLY A 445 55.56 57.20 46.34
N LEU A 446 54.92 58.04 47.15
CA LEU A 446 53.61 57.75 47.74
C LEU A 446 52.50 57.75 46.69
N GLN A 447 52.51 58.71 45.75
CA GLN A 447 51.52 58.78 44.67
C GLN A 447 51.59 57.55 43.75
N ALA A 448 52.79 57.04 43.45
CA ALA A 448 53.00 55.81 42.67
C ALA A 448 52.35 54.58 43.34
N LYS A 449 52.59 54.39 44.65
CA LYS A 449 51.96 53.31 45.43
C LYS A 449 50.43 53.42 45.45
N VAL A 450 49.90 54.64 45.55
CA VAL A 450 48.44 54.89 45.51
C VAL A 450 47.83 54.65 44.12
N SER A 451 48.62 54.65 43.03
CA SER A 451 48.18 54.09 41.74
C SER A 451 48.24 52.56 41.73
N GLU A 452 49.34 51.95 42.19
CA GLU A 452 49.50 50.49 42.22
C GLU A 452 48.39 49.81 43.05
N GLU A 453 48.02 50.37 44.21
CA GLU A 453 46.90 49.89 45.02
C GLU A 453 45.54 49.99 44.30
N LYS A 454 45.33 51.04 43.49
CA LYS A 454 44.09 51.22 42.71
C LYS A 454 44.01 50.26 41.53
N ASP A 455 45.14 50.00 40.87
CA ASP A 455 45.22 49.05 39.76
C ASP A 455 44.99 47.62 40.27
N LEU A 456 45.58 47.26 41.42
CA LEU A 456 45.28 46.01 42.12
C LEU A 456 43.80 45.91 42.55
N GLN A 457 43.20 46.99 43.06
CA GLN A 457 41.78 47.03 43.41
C GLN A 457 40.87 46.90 42.18
N SER A 458 41.25 47.49 41.04
CA SER A 458 40.55 47.32 39.75
C SER A 458 40.64 45.87 39.26
N MET A 459 41.82 45.24 39.31
CA MET A 459 41.98 43.83 38.97
C MET A 459 41.13 42.92 39.87
N ALA A 460 41.11 43.17 41.18
CA ALA A 460 40.27 42.44 42.12
C ALA A 460 38.77 42.55 41.79
N LEU A 461 38.28 43.75 41.48
CA LEU A 461 36.90 43.97 41.04
C LEU A 461 36.59 43.19 39.74
N HIS A 462 37.44 43.31 38.71
CA HIS A 462 37.26 42.59 37.45
C HIS A 462 37.26 41.06 37.60
N THR A 463 38.12 40.49 38.46
CA THR A 463 38.07 39.05 38.76
C THR A 463 36.80 38.65 39.53
N THR A 464 36.32 39.50 40.44
CA THR A 464 35.10 39.26 41.21
C THR A 464 33.86 39.30 40.31
N ASP A 465 33.78 40.25 39.39
CA ASP A 465 32.64 40.36 38.46
C ASP A 465 32.64 39.23 37.42
N ARG A 466 33.82 38.79 36.94
CA ARG A 466 33.93 37.59 36.10
C ARG A 466 33.49 36.31 36.82
N LEU A 467 33.75 36.19 38.12
CA LEU A 467 33.24 35.08 38.93
C LEU A 467 31.71 35.14 39.11
N LYS A 468 31.14 36.34 39.31
CA LYS A 468 29.67 36.52 39.32
C LYS A 468 29.04 36.10 37.99
N GLU A 469 29.64 36.49 36.87
CA GLU A 469 29.15 36.15 35.53
C GLU A 469 29.15 34.63 35.28
N LEU A 470 30.20 33.93 35.70
CA LEU A 470 30.28 32.46 35.61
C LEU A 470 29.24 31.79 36.52
N LEU A 471 29.08 32.24 37.76
CA LEU A 471 28.06 31.71 38.69
C LEU A 471 26.62 31.98 38.21
N LEU A 472 26.39 33.08 37.49
CA LEU A 472 25.09 33.35 36.86
C LEU A 472 24.82 32.42 35.67
N LYS A 473 25.83 32.12 34.85
CA LYS A 473 25.76 31.15 33.74
C LYS A 473 25.58 29.71 34.23
N GLU A 474 26.23 29.34 35.33
CA GLU A 474 26.01 28.04 35.99
C GLU A 474 24.57 27.93 36.51
N ARG A 475 24.04 29.00 37.13
CA ARG A 475 22.66 29.03 37.62
C ARG A 475 21.61 29.01 36.50
N SER A 476 21.84 29.68 35.37
CA SER A 476 20.91 29.61 34.23
C SER A 476 20.93 28.22 33.60
N GLY A 477 22.12 27.66 33.31
CA GLY A 477 22.25 26.30 32.79
C GLY A 477 21.67 25.23 33.73
N ARG A 478 21.78 25.41 35.05
CA ARG A 478 21.10 24.56 36.04
C ARG A 478 19.57 24.69 35.95
N SER A 479 19.03 25.90 35.87
CA SER A 479 17.58 26.12 35.73
C SER A 479 17.03 25.57 34.41
N GLU A 480 17.79 25.65 33.32
CA GLU A 480 17.48 25.04 32.03
C GLU A 480 17.45 23.50 32.14
N LEU A 481 18.41 22.90 32.85
CA LEU A 481 18.40 21.45 33.12
C LEU A 481 17.26 21.02 34.04
N GLU A 482 16.95 21.78 35.09
CA GLU A 482 15.83 21.49 36.01
C GLU A 482 14.48 21.54 35.27
N THR A 483 14.21 22.58 34.47
CA THR A 483 12.99 22.62 33.61
C THR A 483 12.96 21.49 32.57
N ARG A 484 14.11 21.07 32.03
CA ARG A 484 14.15 19.94 31.09
C ARG A 484 13.91 18.59 31.77
N ILE A 485 14.24 18.43 33.05
CA ILE A 485 13.89 17.27 33.86
C ILE A 485 12.36 17.25 34.08
N GLU A 486 11.77 18.38 34.48
CA GLU A 486 10.30 18.51 34.63
C GLU A 486 9.54 18.19 33.32
N GLU A 487 10.02 18.66 32.17
CA GLU A 487 9.48 18.30 30.85
C GLU A 487 9.56 16.79 30.56
N LEU A 488 10.65 16.12 30.96
CA LEU A 488 10.85 14.69 30.72
C LEU A 488 10.00 13.85 31.68
N GLU A 489 9.89 14.23 32.95
CA GLU A 489 9.00 13.59 33.92
C GLU A 489 7.54 13.70 33.49
N GLY A 490 7.08 14.87 33.04
CA GLY A 490 5.75 15.06 32.49
C GLY A 490 5.47 14.19 31.24
N ARG A 491 6.47 14.02 30.36
CA ARG A 491 6.38 13.09 29.22
C ARG A 491 6.31 11.63 29.67
N CYS A 492 7.12 11.21 30.65
CA CYS A 492 7.09 9.86 31.20
C CYS A 492 5.74 9.55 31.88
N GLN A 493 5.17 10.51 32.62
CA GLN A 493 3.84 10.39 33.22
C GLN A 493 2.75 10.26 32.14
N SER A 494 2.78 11.12 31.10
CA SER A 494 1.82 11.04 29.99
C SER A 494 1.92 9.72 29.21
N LEU A 495 3.13 9.23 28.93
CA LEU A 495 3.35 7.93 28.30
C LEU A 495 2.87 6.76 29.18
N THR A 496 3.04 6.85 30.50
CA THR A 496 2.52 5.85 31.45
C THR A 496 1.00 5.83 31.43
N GLN A 497 0.36 7.00 31.47
CA GLN A 497 -1.10 7.12 31.40
C GLN A 497 -1.66 6.61 30.05
N GLN A 498 -0.95 6.88 28.94
CA GLN A 498 -1.31 6.33 27.62
C GLN A 498 -1.17 4.80 27.58
N LEU A 499 -0.15 4.22 28.25
CA LEU A 499 0.00 2.77 28.37
C LEU A 499 -1.09 2.14 29.24
N GLU A 500 -1.54 2.79 30.31
CA GLU A 500 -2.67 2.33 31.14
C GLU A 500 -4.01 2.44 30.39
N GLN A 501 -4.22 3.52 29.63
CA GLN A 501 -5.39 3.67 28.77
C GLN A 501 -5.39 2.64 27.63
N ALA A 502 -4.22 2.34 27.03
CA ALA A 502 -4.08 1.29 26.04
C ALA A 502 -4.36 -0.10 26.64
N ARG A 503 -3.79 -0.42 27.81
CA ARG A 503 -4.02 -1.69 28.54
C ARG A 503 -5.49 -1.90 28.87
N SER A 504 -6.12 -0.93 29.52
CA SER A 504 -7.55 -0.99 29.88
C SER A 504 -8.44 -1.10 28.64
N SER A 505 -8.15 -0.38 27.54
CA SER A 505 -8.87 -0.58 26.27
C SER A 505 -8.67 -2.01 25.71
N GLY A 506 -7.47 -2.59 25.82
CA GLY A 506 -7.19 -3.97 25.43
C GLY A 506 -7.94 -5.01 26.28
N GLU A 507 -8.15 -4.73 27.57
CA GLU A 507 -8.96 -5.56 28.46
C GLU A 507 -10.46 -5.50 28.10
N HIS A 508 -10.98 -4.31 27.75
CA HIS A 508 -12.35 -4.16 27.25
C HIS A 508 -12.57 -4.89 25.91
N HIS A 509 -11.58 -4.87 25.00
CA HIS A 509 -11.66 -5.68 23.78
C HIS A 509 -11.61 -7.19 24.07
N LYS A 510 -10.81 -7.64 25.04
CA LYS A 510 -10.78 -9.06 25.45
C LYS A 510 -12.12 -9.53 26.05
N THR A 511 -12.76 -8.73 26.90
CA THR A 511 -14.06 -9.10 27.47
C THR A 511 -15.17 -9.06 26.43
N ALA A 512 -15.14 -8.12 25.48
CA ALA A 512 -16.06 -8.10 24.34
C ALA A 512 -15.88 -9.31 23.41
N LEU A 513 -14.63 -9.72 23.15
CA LEU A 513 -14.34 -10.94 22.38
C LEU A 513 -14.86 -12.20 23.10
N HIS A 514 -14.62 -12.33 24.40
CA HIS A 514 -15.14 -13.47 25.19
C HIS A 514 -16.67 -13.56 25.13
N GLN A 515 -17.38 -12.42 25.23
CA GLN A 515 -18.84 -12.37 25.11
C GLN A 515 -19.33 -12.74 23.70
N LEU A 516 -18.56 -12.42 22.66
CA LEU A 516 -18.84 -12.84 21.29
C LEU A 516 -18.57 -14.34 21.09
N GLU A 517 -17.49 -14.88 21.64
CA GLU A 517 -17.17 -16.32 21.63
C GLU A 517 -18.24 -17.14 22.36
N GLU A 518 -18.69 -16.69 23.54
CA GLU A 518 -19.82 -17.27 24.27
C GLU A 518 -21.12 -17.22 23.45
N SER A 519 -21.39 -16.10 22.77
CA SER A 519 -22.58 -15.93 21.92
C SER A 519 -22.56 -16.83 20.67
N ILE A 520 -21.38 -16.97 20.04
CA ILE A 520 -21.17 -17.87 18.89
C ILE A 520 -21.33 -19.32 19.33
N SER A 521 -20.66 -19.73 20.41
CA SER A 521 -20.77 -21.06 21.01
C SER A 521 -22.21 -21.41 21.38
N HIS A 522 -22.96 -20.47 21.98
CA HIS A 522 -24.38 -20.65 22.26
C HIS A 522 -25.21 -20.82 20.96
N GLY A 523 -24.94 -20.00 19.94
CA GLY A 523 -25.59 -20.10 18.63
C GLY A 523 -25.23 -21.38 17.85
N GLU A 524 -24.05 -21.96 18.08
CA GLU A 524 -23.64 -23.27 17.55
C GLU A 524 -24.31 -24.42 18.29
N ALA A 525 -24.34 -24.38 19.62
CA ALA A 525 -25.07 -25.35 20.44
C ALA A 525 -26.58 -25.37 20.13
N LEU A 526 -27.18 -24.21 19.81
CA LEU A 526 -28.57 -24.13 19.38
C LEU A 526 -28.78 -24.74 17.99
N ARG A 527 -27.92 -24.42 17.01
CA ARG A 527 -27.97 -25.01 15.65
C ARG A 527 -27.76 -26.53 15.68
N ALA A 528 -26.81 -27.03 16.48
CA ALA A 528 -26.57 -28.46 16.66
C ALA A 528 -27.78 -29.18 17.28
N ARG A 529 -28.50 -28.55 18.22
CA ARG A 529 -29.78 -29.09 18.74
C ARG A 529 -30.87 -29.12 17.68
N GLN A 530 -31.02 -28.06 16.89
CA GLN A 530 -31.99 -28.01 15.79
C GLN A 530 -31.72 -29.12 14.76
N GLN A 531 -30.48 -29.26 14.30
CA GLN A 531 -30.06 -30.34 13.39
C GLN A 531 -30.29 -31.74 14.00
N ALA A 532 -30.04 -31.92 15.30
CA ALA A 532 -30.32 -33.19 15.98
C ALA A 532 -31.83 -33.50 16.11
N GLU A 533 -32.70 -32.49 16.21
CA GLU A 533 -34.16 -32.66 16.14
C GLU A 533 -34.65 -32.94 14.71
N GLU A 534 -34.08 -32.27 13.71
CA GLU A 534 -34.40 -32.51 12.29
C GLU A 534 -33.98 -33.91 11.85
N MET A 535 -32.79 -34.37 12.23
CA MET A 535 -32.33 -35.75 12.00
C MET A 535 -33.23 -36.78 12.69
N LYS A 536 -33.73 -36.50 13.90
CA LYS A 536 -34.73 -37.36 14.56
C LYS A 536 -36.05 -37.41 13.79
N ARG A 537 -36.56 -36.26 13.34
CA ARG A 537 -37.78 -36.19 12.52
C ARG A 537 -37.61 -36.93 11.19
N TYR A 538 -36.45 -36.81 10.55
CA TYR A 538 -36.13 -37.56 9.33
C TYR A 538 -36.10 -39.08 9.62
N GLN A 539 -35.42 -39.51 10.67
CA GLN A 539 -35.36 -40.92 11.06
C GLN A 539 -36.73 -41.49 11.43
N GLU A 540 -37.60 -40.70 12.06
CA GLU A 540 -39.00 -41.07 12.29
C GLU A 540 -39.80 -41.22 10.99
N LEU A 541 -39.62 -40.32 10.02
CA LEU A 541 -40.29 -40.39 8.72
C LEU A 541 -39.80 -41.59 7.90
N GLU A 542 -38.50 -41.87 7.90
CA GLU A 542 -37.93 -43.07 7.28
C GLU A 542 -38.50 -44.35 7.92
N ASN A 543 -38.56 -44.42 9.25
CA ASN A 543 -39.17 -45.55 9.96
C ASN A 543 -40.66 -45.72 9.63
N LYS A 544 -41.42 -44.62 9.51
CA LYS A 544 -42.83 -44.63 9.07
C LYS A 544 -42.96 -45.12 7.61
N ALA A 545 -42.10 -44.65 6.71
CA ALA A 545 -42.06 -45.10 5.31
C ALA A 545 -41.68 -46.59 5.20
N ALA A 546 -40.73 -47.07 5.99
CA ALA A 546 -40.35 -48.49 6.06
C ALA A 546 -41.47 -49.38 6.63
N ALA A 547 -42.26 -48.88 7.59
CA ALA A 547 -43.45 -49.58 8.08
C ALA A 547 -44.53 -49.67 7.00
N LEU A 548 -44.89 -48.56 6.36
CA LEU A 548 -45.86 -48.52 5.25
C LEU A 548 -45.44 -49.42 4.07
N LYS A 549 -44.14 -49.47 3.75
CA LYS A 549 -43.61 -50.36 2.71
C LYS A 549 -43.83 -51.84 3.04
N ARG A 550 -43.57 -52.26 4.29
CA ARG A 550 -43.85 -53.63 4.77
C ARG A 550 -45.34 -53.96 4.68
N GLU A 551 -46.21 -53.04 5.07
CA GLU A 551 -47.66 -53.22 4.96
C GLU A 551 -48.11 -53.38 3.49
N LEU A 552 -47.61 -52.53 2.60
CA LEU A 552 -47.87 -52.59 1.16
C LEU A 552 -47.39 -53.93 0.56
N ASP A 553 -46.23 -54.43 0.97
CA ASP A 553 -45.72 -55.74 0.53
C ASP A 553 -46.50 -56.94 1.11
N ILE A 554 -47.07 -56.82 2.31
CA ILE A 554 -48.05 -57.78 2.88
C ILE A 554 -49.34 -57.77 2.05
N GLN A 555 -49.88 -56.59 1.70
CA GLN A 555 -51.05 -56.49 0.83
C GLN A 555 -50.78 -57.09 -0.56
N ARG A 556 -49.60 -56.86 -1.14
CA ARG A 556 -49.13 -57.52 -2.38
C ARG A 556 -48.99 -59.04 -2.26
N ALA A 557 -48.68 -59.57 -1.08
CA ALA A 557 -48.66 -61.02 -0.83
C ALA A 557 -50.09 -61.58 -0.77
N SER A 558 -51.00 -60.90 -0.08
CA SER A 558 -52.43 -61.23 -0.04
C SER A 558 -53.05 -61.25 -1.45
N VAL A 559 -52.83 -60.20 -2.26
CA VAL A 559 -53.33 -60.12 -3.64
C VAL A 559 -52.79 -61.25 -4.52
N ARG A 560 -51.53 -61.69 -4.34
CA ARG A 560 -50.98 -62.87 -5.03
C ARG A 560 -51.68 -64.16 -4.60
N GLN A 561 -51.87 -64.38 -3.30
CA GLN A 561 -52.60 -65.55 -2.80
C GLN A 561 -54.06 -65.59 -3.29
N HIS A 562 -54.71 -64.43 -3.41
CA HIS A 562 -56.05 -64.33 -4.00
C HIS A 562 -56.04 -64.64 -5.51
N LYS A 563 -55.03 -64.19 -6.25
CA LYS A 563 -54.85 -64.53 -7.67
C LYS A 563 -54.61 -66.03 -7.88
N GLU A 564 -53.78 -66.65 -7.05
CA GLU A 564 -53.50 -68.10 -7.08
C GLU A 564 -54.77 -68.93 -6.85
N LYS A 565 -55.57 -68.59 -5.82
CA LYS A 565 -56.89 -69.20 -5.57
C LYS A 565 -57.85 -69.02 -6.75
N LEU A 566 -57.81 -67.86 -7.40
CA LEU A 566 -58.65 -67.55 -8.57
C LEU A 566 -58.21 -68.33 -9.81
N GLN A 567 -56.91 -68.59 -9.99
CA GLN A 567 -56.38 -69.50 -11.03
C GLN A 567 -56.79 -70.96 -10.78
N GLN A 568 -56.70 -71.46 -9.54
CA GLN A 568 -57.17 -72.80 -9.17
C GLN A 568 -58.66 -73.01 -9.48
N LEU A 569 -59.49 -71.97 -9.25
CA LEU A 569 -60.91 -72.00 -9.65
C LEU A 569 -61.11 -72.03 -11.18
N HIS A 570 -60.26 -71.37 -11.96
CA HIS A 570 -60.31 -71.46 -13.43
C HIS A 570 -59.88 -72.83 -13.94
N GLU A 571 -58.87 -73.47 -13.34
CA GLU A 571 -58.45 -74.84 -13.68
C GLU A 571 -59.54 -75.87 -13.33
N LEU A 572 -60.25 -75.70 -12.22
CA LEU A 572 -61.41 -76.52 -11.84
C LEU A 572 -62.62 -76.31 -12.77
N LEU A 573 -62.82 -75.10 -13.31
CA LEU A 573 -63.84 -74.84 -14.33
C LEU A 573 -63.45 -75.45 -15.68
N ALA A 574 -62.21 -75.25 -16.13
CA ALA A 574 -61.71 -75.76 -17.41
C ALA A 574 -61.71 -77.30 -17.46
N SER A 575 -61.34 -77.97 -16.36
CA SER A 575 -61.41 -79.43 -16.25
C SER A 575 -62.86 -79.95 -16.27
N ARG A 576 -63.80 -79.27 -15.59
CA ARG A 576 -65.24 -79.58 -15.71
C ARG A 576 -65.80 -79.36 -17.12
N GLU A 577 -65.40 -78.30 -17.81
CA GLU A 577 -65.77 -78.12 -19.22
C GLU A 577 -65.22 -79.22 -20.11
N GLN A 578 -63.96 -79.63 -19.90
CA GLN A 578 -63.34 -80.71 -20.67
C GLN A 578 -64.02 -82.06 -20.40
N GLU A 579 -64.49 -82.29 -19.17
CA GLU A 579 -65.28 -83.48 -18.79
C GLU A 579 -66.69 -83.46 -19.40
N HIS A 580 -67.36 -82.31 -19.45
CA HIS A 580 -68.60 -82.13 -20.20
C HIS A 580 -68.43 -82.34 -21.71
N ARG A 581 -67.32 -81.88 -22.31
CA ARG A 581 -67.02 -82.10 -23.74
C ARG A 581 -66.85 -83.60 -24.03
N LYS A 582 -66.11 -84.35 -23.19
CA LYS A 582 -65.99 -85.82 -23.28
C LYS A 582 -67.32 -86.57 -23.16
N GLN A 583 -68.29 -86.03 -22.39
CA GLN A 583 -69.64 -86.61 -22.30
C GLN A 583 -70.51 -86.32 -23.54
N LEU A 584 -70.23 -85.23 -24.28
CA LEU A 584 -70.90 -84.89 -25.53
C LEU A 584 -70.38 -85.70 -26.73
N GLU A 585 -69.10 -86.06 -26.75
CA GLU A 585 -68.49 -86.89 -27.82
C GLU A 585 -69.08 -88.32 -27.91
N LEU A 586 -69.79 -88.79 -26.88
CA LEU A 586 -70.35 -90.15 -26.80
C LEU A 586 -71.77 -90.32 -27.37
N ARG A 587 -72.30 -89.36 -28.15
CA ARG A 587 -73.67 -89.46 -28.70
C ARG A 587 -73.80 -89.26 -30.21
N LEU A 588 -73.95 -90.40 -30.89
CA LEU A 588 -74.55 -90.63 -32.22
C LEU A 588 -73.82 -90.08 -33.46
N GLN A 589 -73.50 -90.99 -34.38
CA GLN A 589 -73.11 -90.67 -35.77
C GLN A 589 -74.34 -90.57 -36.68
N PRO A 590 -74.20 -89.85 -37.81
CA PRO A 590 -74.63 -90.41 -39.10
C PRO A 590 -73.48 -90.34 -40.12
N GLY A 591 -72.60 -91.35 -40.11
CA GLY A 591 -71.44 -91.42 -41.01
C GLY A 591 -71.58 -92.47 -42.10
N GLY A 592 -72.02 -92.10 -43.30
CA GLY A 592 -71.69 -92.85 -44.51
C GLY A 592 -70.18 -92.77 -44.80
N ALA A 593 -69.62 -93.69 -45.58
CA ALA A 593 -68.22 -93.60 -46.02
C ALA A 593 -68.05 -92.43 -47.00
N ASP A 594 -68.89 -92.41 -48.04
CA ASP A 594 -68.88 -91.42 -49.12
C ASP A 594 -69.14 -90.00 -48.61
N PHE A 595 -70.02 -89.86 -47.61
CA PHE A 595 -70.24 -88.58 -46.91
C PHE A 595 -69.01 -88.16 -46.11
N ARG A 596 -68.31 -89.09 -45.45
CA ARG A 596 -67.05 -88.78 -44.76
C ARG A 596 -65.95 -88.36 -45.74
N GLU A 597 -65.83 -89.00 -46.89
CA GLU A 597 -64.82 -88.60 -47.89
C GLU A 597 -65.14 -87.24 -48.53
N ALA A 598 -66.40 -86.98 -48.89
CA ALA A 598 -66.85 -85.68 -49.37
C ALA A 598 -66.68 -84.56 -48.32
N VAL A 599 -67.04 -84.83 -47.05
CA VAL A 599 -66.86 -83.88 -45.95
C VAL A 599 -65.38 -83.68 -45.62
N VAL A 600 -64.54 -84.71 -45.58
CA VAL A 600 -63.08 -84.53 -45.38
C VAL A 600 -62.46 -83.72 -46.51
N LYS A 601 -62.93 -83.90 -47.75
CA LYS A 601 -62.42 -83.15 -48.91
C LYS A 601 -62.86 -81.69 -48.93
N GLU A 602 -64.12 -81.38 -48.57
CA GLU A 602 -64.53 -79.99 -48.37
C GLU A 602 -63.96 -79.38 -47.09
N VAL A 603 -63.79 -80.14 -46.00
CA VAL A 603 -63.12 -79.66 -44.77
C VAL A 603 -61.67 -79.31 -45.09
N ALA A 604 -60.90 -80.16 -45.77
CA ALA A 604 -59.54 -79.83 -46.20
C ALA A 604 -59.50 -78.60 -47.14
N SER A 605 -60.45 -78.50 -48.08
CA SER A 605 -60.61 -77.35 -48.97
C SER A 605 -60.99 -76.06 -48.21
N VAL A 606 -61.77 -76.16 -47.15
CA VAL A 606 -62.14 -75.06 -46.23
C VAL A 606 -60.95 -74.70 -45.34
N GLU A 607 -60.23 -75.67 -44.79
CA GLU A 607 -59.02 -75.50 -43.98
C GLU A 607 -57.91 -74.81 -44.78
N GLU A 608 -57.69 -75.19 -46.03
CA GLU A 608 -56.75 -74.52 -46.94
C GLU A 608 -57.19 -73.07 -47.22
N ARG A 609 -58.48 -72.84 -47.49
CA ARG A 609 -59.07 -71.49 -47.62
C ARG A 609 -58.98 -70.67 -46.31
N HIS A 610 -59.04 -71.31 -45.15
CA HIS A 610 -58.91 -70.65 -43.85
C HIS A 610 -57.44 -70.33 -43.53
N ALA A 611 -56.52 -71.27 -43.74
CA ALA A 611 -55.07 -71.05 -43.61
C ALA A 611 -54.58 -69.93 -44.54
N HIS A 612 -55.09 -69.86 -45.78
CA HIS A 612 -54.76 -68.76 -46.70
C HIS A 612 -55.30 -67.41 -46.20
N ARG A 613 -56.53 -67.37 -45.67
CA ARG A 613 -57.10 -66.15 -45.06
C ARG A 613 -56.39 -65.74 -43.76
N GLU A 614 -55.95 -66.71 -42.96
CA GLU A 614 -55.15 -66.45 -41.77
C GLU A 614 -53.76 -65.93 -42.14
N ALA A 615 -53.14 -66.44 -43.20
CA ALA A 615 -51.90 -65.89 -43.75
C ALA A 615 -52.10 -64.45 -44.26
N GLU A 616 -53.13 -64.18 -45.07
CA GLU A 616 -53.49 -62.81 -45.49
C GLU A 616 -53.73 -61.87 -44.30
N LEU A 617 -54.41 -62.33 -43.25
CA LEU A 617 -54.69 -61.53 -42.05
C LEU A 617 -53.43 -61.32 -41.20
N GLN A 618 -52.54 -62.31 -41.10
CA GLN A 618 -51.24 -62.17 -40.45
C GLN A 618 -50.31 -61.21 -41.21
N GLU A 619 -50.32 -61.25 -42.54
CA GLU A 619 -49.59 -60.30 -43.39
C GLU A 619 -50.14 -58.87 -43.23
N LYS A 620 -51.47 -58.68 -43.32
CA LYS A 620 -52.12 -57.39 -43.08
C LYS A 620 -51.89 -56.86 -41.65
N LEU A 621 -51.82 -57.75 -40.64
CA LEU A 621 -51.44 -57.39 -39.27
C LEU A 621 -49.95 -57.04 -39.15
N ALA A 622 -49.06 -57.73 -39.88
CA ALA A 622 -47.63 -57.42 -39.91
C ALA A 622 -47.38 -56.06 -40.57
N ASP A 623 -48.03 -55.75 -41.69
CA ASP A 623 -47.93 -54.45 -42.37
C ASP A 623 -48.58 -53.33 -41.57
N SER A 624 -49.72 -53.57 -40.92
CA SER A 624 -50.30 -52.62 -39.95
C SER A 624 -49.31 -52.33 -38.82
N ARG A 625 -48.62 -53.35 -38.27
CA ARG A 625 -47.58 -53.17 -37.24
C ARG A 625 -46.37 -52.39 -37.76
N LYS A 626 -45.93 -52.58 -39.00
CA LYS A 626 -44.88 -51.76 -39.63
C LYS A 626 -45.30 -50.29 -39.74
N GLN A 627 -46.54 -50.04 -40.15
CA GLN A 627 -47.10 -48.68 -40.26
C GLN A 627 -47.21 -48.00 -38.88
N TYR A 628 -47.68 -48.71 -37.86
CA TYR A 628 -47.69 -48.21 -36.48
C TYR A 628 -46.27 -47.94 -35.94
N ALA A 629 -45.29 -48.80 -36.22
CA ALA A 629 -43.90 -48.58 -35.81
C ALA A 629 -43.28 -47.34 -36.50
N ALA A 630 -43.53 -47.16 -37.81
CA ALA A 630 -43.10 -45.97 -38.53
C ALA A 630 -43.71 -44.68 -37.95
N LEU A 631 -45.02 -44.71 -37.62
CA LEU A 631 -45.68 -43.60 -36.94
C LEU A 631 -45.12 -43.35 -35.53
N GLU A 632 -44.81 -44.38 -34.75
CA GLU A 632 -44.15 -44.22 -33.44
C GLU A 632 -42.78 -43.55 -33.57
N ASP A 633 -41.99 -43.91 -34.58
CA ASP A 633 -40.67 -43.31 -34.82
C ASP A 633 -40.77 -41.88 -35.38
N GLU A 634 -41.78 -41.58 -36.22
CA GLU A 634 -42.12 -40.20 -36.60
C GLU A 634 -42.51 -39.35 -35.38
N PHE A 635 -43.36 -39.87 -34.48
CA PHE A 635 -43.72 -39.18 -33.24
C PHE A 635 -42.52 -38.99 -32.29
N ARG A 636 -41.64 -39.98 -32.16
CA ARG A 636 -40.38 -39.85 -31.39
C ARG A 636 -39.47 -38.77 -31.97
N MET A 637 -39.34 -38.74 -33.30
CA MET A 637 -38.52 -37.73 -33.98
C MET A 637 -39.11 -36.33 -33.85
N ALA A 638 -40.44 -36.17 -33.97
CA ALA A 638 -41.13 -34.91 -33.71
C ALA A 638 -40.96 -34.42 -32.26
N LEU A 639 -41.10 -35.32 -31.27
CA LEU A 639 -40.84 -35.00 -29.86
C LEU A 639 -39.37 -34.62 -29.60
N THR A 640 -38.42 -35.25 -30.29
CA THR A 640 -36.99 -34.92 -30.19
C THR A 640 -36.69 -33.54 -30.77
N ILE A 641 -37.28 -33.20 -31.92
CA ILE A 641 -37.16 -31.88 -32.55
C ILE A 641 -37.77 -30.80 -31.65
N GLU A 642 -38.96 -31.02 -31.08
CA GLU A 642 -39.59 -30.01 -30.22
C GLU A 642 -38.86 -29.87 -28.88
N ALA A 643 -38.31 -30.95 -28.31
CA ALA A 643 -37.45 -30.89 -27.14
C ALA A 643 -36.16 -30.09 -27.40
N ALA A 644 -35.55 -30.23 -28.58
CA ALA A 644 -34.41 -29.40 -28.99
C ALA A 644 -34.79 -27.92 -29.07
N ARG A 645 -35.93 -27.59 -29.71
CA ARG A 645 -36.44 -26.21 -29.81
C ARG A 645 -36.77 -25.62 -28.42
N PHE A 646 -37.25 -26.43 -27.48
CA PHE A 646 -37.42 -26.00 -26.09
C PHE A 646 -36.08 -25.74 -25.38
N SER A 647 -35.01 -26.47 -25.70
CA SER A 647 -33.65 -26.17 -25.21
C SER A 647 -33.13 -24.84 -25.79
N GLU A 648 -33.23 -24.65 -27.11
CA GLU A 648 -32.84 -23.39 -27.78
C GLU A 648 -33.55 -22.16 -27.18
N VAL A 649 -34.87 -22.27 -26.96
CA VAL A 649 -35.68 -21.20 -26.34
C VAL A 649 -35.30 -20.99 -24.87
N LYS A 650 -35.01 -22.06 -24.11
CA LYS A 650 -34.54 -21.98 -22.72
C LYS A 650 -33.17 -21.29 -22.65
N GLU A 651 -32.22 -21.69 -23.48
CA GLU A 651 -30.88 -21.11 -23.58
C GLU A 651 -30.94 -19.63 -23.98
N ALA A 652 -31.79 -19.25 -24.93
CA ALA A 652 -32.03 -17.84 -25.28
C ALA A 652 -32.63 -17.02 -24.12
N CYS A 653 -33.51 -17.62 -23.31
CA CYS A 653 -34.03 -16.98 -22.09
C CYS A 653 -32.95 -16.84 -20.99
N GLU A 654 -32.09 -17.84 -20.84
CA GLU A 654 -30.97 -17.82 -19.89
C GLU A 654 -29.90 -16.79 -20.30
N GLN A 655 -29.60 -16.67 -21.60
CA GLN A 655 -28.76 -15.61 -22.17
C GLN A 655 -29.36 -14.22 -21.92
N MET A 656 -30.63 -13.98 -22.29
CA MET A 656 -31.26 -12.67 -22.09
C MET A 656 -31.46 -12.30 -20.60
N THR A 657 -31.56 -13.28 -19.70
CA THR A 657 -31.53 -13.00 -18.25
C THR A 657 -30.12 -12.69 -17.73
N ALA A 658 -29.07 -13.27 -18.29
CA ALA A 658 -27.69 -12.89 -18.01
C ALA A 658 -27.38 -11.46 -18.51
N GLU A 659 -27.76 -11.10 -19.74
CA GLU A 659 -27.66 -9.74 -20.27
C GLU A 659 -28.41 -8.73 -19.38
N LEU A 660 -29.63 -9.07 -18.93
CA LEU A 660 -30.39 -8.23 -18.00
C LEU A 660 -29.71 -8.06 -16.63
N MET A 661 -28.92 -9.04 -16.18
CA MET A 661 -28.13 -8.94 -14.95
C MET A 661 -26.88 -8.07 -15.15
N GLU A 662 -26.19 -8.17 -16.28
CA GLU A 662 -25.07 -7.29 -16.63
C GLU A 662 -25.52 -5.83 -16.82
N LEU A 663 -26.66 -5.61 -17.49
CA LEU A 663 -27.27 -4.28 -17.62
C LEU A 663 -27.70 -3.68 -16.28
N LYS A 664 -28.16 -4.51 -15.32
CA LYS A 664 -28.42 -4.06 -13.93
C LYS A 664 -27.12 -3.73 -13.18
N ALA A 665 -26.07 -4.54 -13.34
CA ALA A 665 -24.78 -4.32 -12.68
C ALA A 665 -24.09 -3.04 -13.18
N THR A 666 -24.09 -2.82 -14.50
CA THR A 666 -23.55 -1.59 -15.12
C THR A 666 -24.38 -0.35 -14.77
N LEU A 667 -25.72 -0.46 -14.72
CA LEU A 667 -26.59 0.61 -14.22
C LEU A 667 -26.30 0.96 -12.75
N ALA A 668 -26.16 -0.05 -11.87
CA ALA A 668 -25.82 0.15 -10.46
C ALA A 668 -24.43 0.79 -10.30
N GLN A 669 -23.43 0.37 -11.09
CA GLN A 669 -22.11 0.99 -11.12
C GLN A 669 -22.19 2.46 -11.60
N SER A 670 -23.03 2.76 -12.59
CA SER A 670 -23.26 4.13 -13.07
C SER A 670 -23.89 5.00 -11.98
N GLN A 671 -24.96 4.53 -11.32
CA GLN A 671 -25.59 5.24 -10.19
C GLN A 671 -24.61 5.46 -9.02
N GLN A 672 -23.70 4.53 -8.76
CA GLN A 672 -22.68 4.69 -7.72
C GLN A 672 -21.57 5.68 -8.12
N ARG A 673 -21.23 5.78 -9.42
CA ARG A 673 -20.37 6.86 -9.96
C ARG A 673 -21.08 8.22 -9.87
N GLU A 674 -22.36 8.28 -10.21
CA GLU A 674 -23.18 9.49 -10.09
C GLU A 674 -23.22 9.99 -8.64
N LYS A 675 -23.53 9.11 -7.66
CA LYS A 675 -23.50 9.44 -6.22
C LYS A 675 -22.13 9.99 -5.77
N LYS A 676 -21.03 9.36 -6.19
CA LYS A 676 -19.66 9.82 -5.91
C LYS A 676 -19.33 11.17 -6.58
N SER A 677 -19.87 11.43 -7.77
CA SER A 677 -19.76 12.75 -8.40
C SER A 677 -20.59 13.80 -7.66
N GLY A 678 -21.76 13.43 -7.14
CA GLY A 678 -22.63 14.29 -6.32
C GLY A 678 -21.98 14.69 -5.00
N SER A 679 -21.33 13.76 -4.28
CA SER A 679 -20.58 14.09 -3.07
C SER A 679 -19.38 14.99 -3.38
N LEU A 680 -18.62 14.70 -4.44
CA LEU A 680 -17.51 15.55 -4.88
C LEU A 680 -17.97 16.97 -5.26
N VAL A 681 -19.11 17.11 -5.94
CA VAL A 681 -19.71 18.42 -6.25
C VAL A 681 -20.17 19.14 -4.99
N GLN A 682 -20.70 18.43 -3.98
CA GLN A 682 -21.04 19.02 -2.68
C GLN A 682 -19.78 19.49 -1.91
N GLU A 683 -18.71 18.71 -1.90
CA GLU A 683 -17.42 19.06 -1.29
C GLU A 683 -16.78 20.27 -1.99
N LEU A 684 -16.74 20.28 -3.33
CA LEU A 684 -16.27 21.43 -4.10
C LEU A 684 -17.14 22.67 -3.86
N THR A 685 -18.47 22.52 -3.75
CA THR A 685 -19.38 23.62 -3.42
C THR A 685 -19.15 24.16 -2.00
N ALA A 686 -18.88 23.27 -1.03
CA ALA A 686 -18.53 23.65 0.34
C ALA A 686 -17.17 24.38 0.39
N MET A 687 -16.16 23.89 -0.33
CA MET A 687 -14.85 24.53 -0.46
C MET A 687 -14.95 25.91 -1.12
N VAL A 688 -15.71 26.04 -2.22
CA VAL A 688 -15.96 27.33 -2.88
C VAL A 688 -16.70 28.30 -1.95
N LYS A 689 -17.62 27.80 -1.11
CA LYS A 689 -18.31 28.60 -0.08
C LYS A 689 -17.35 29.04 1.04
N GLU A 690 -16.45 28.19 1.50
CA GLU A 690 -15.40 28.54 2.48
C GLU A 690 -14.45 29.60 1.89
N GLN A 691 -13.93 29.38 0.69
CA GLN A 691 -13.06 30.35 0.01
C GLN A 691 -13.77 31.69 -0.22
N LYS A 692 -15.06 31.69 -0.59
CA LYS A 692 -15.87 32.91 -0.70
C LYS A 692 -16.02 33.63 0.65
N ASN A 693 -16.21 32.91 1.75
CA ASN A 693 -16.26 33.49 3.09
C ASN A 693 -14.90 34.11 3.46
N ARG A 694 -13.81 33.35 3.28
CA ARG A 694 -12.43 33.77 3.60
C ARG A 694 -11.97 34.98 2.77
N ILE A 695 -12.36 35.04 1.50
CA ILE A 695 -12.19 36.24 0.64
C ILE A 695 -13.01 37.42 1.17
N SER A 696 -14.24 37.18 1.65
CA SER A 696 -15.09 38.24 2.22
C SER A 696 -14.52 38.78 3.54
N GLU A 697 -13.95 37.92 4.39
CA GLU A 697 -13.23 38.28 5.61
C GLU A 697 -11.96 39.07 5.30
N LEU A 698 -11.15 38.65 4.33
CA LEU A 698 -9.97 39.40 3.86
C LEU A 698 -10.35 40.77 3.27
N ILE A 699 -11.47 40.85 2.54
CA ILE A 699 -12.02 42.13 2.06
C ILE A 699 -12.48 43.02 3.22
N LYS A 700 -13.09 42.44 4.26
CA LYS A 700 -13.47 43.17 5.47
C LYS A 700 -12.24 43.69 6.22
N ALA A 701 -11.31 42.82 6.59
CA ALA A 701 -10.06 43.19 7.27
C ALA A 701 -9.26 44.25 6.49
N LYS A 702 -9.24 44.18 5.14
CA LYS A 702 -8.62 45.21 4.30
C LYS A 702 -9.38 46.54 4.31
N ARG A 703 -10.71 46.55 4.42
CA ARG A 703 -11.50 47.78 4.62
C ARG A 703 -11.23 48.38 5.99
N ASP A 704 -11.26 47.55 7.03
CA ASP A 704 -11.08 47.94 8.43
C ASP A 704 -9.68 48.56 8.62
N ALA A 705 -8.62 47.92 8.07
CA ALA A 705 -7.26 48.48 8.05
C ALA A 705 -7.15 49.78 7.21
N VAL A 706 -7.94 49.93 6.14
CA VAL A 706 -7.99 51.20 5.38
C VAL A 706 -8.73 52.30 6.14
N THR A 707 -9.73 51.98 6.96
CA THR A 707 -10.33 52.97 7.86
C THR A 707 -9.40 53.38 8.99
N ASP A 708 -8.59 52.47 9.53
CA ASP A 708 -7.56 52.80 10.54
C ASP A 708 -6.40 53.63 9.96
N LEU A 709 -5.97 53.33 8.74
CA LEU A 709 -4.99 54.18 8.04
C LEU A 709 -5.56 55.56 7.72
N LYS A 710 -6.85 55.65 7.37
CA LYS A 710 -7.53 56.93 7.17
C LYS A 710 -7.67 57.72 8.47
N SER A 711 -8.10 57.12 9.58
CA SER A 711 -8.26 57.82 10.85
C SER A 711 -6.93 58.36 11.36
N ARG A 712 -5.87 57.55 11.32
CA ARG A 712 -4.49 58.00 11.60
C ARG A 712 -4.03 59.15 10.71
N LEU A 713 -4.36 59.11 9.42
CA LEU A 713 -4.01 60.19 8.48
C LEU A 713 -4.75 61.49 8.82
N HIS A 714 -6.04 61.43 9.17
CA HIS A 714 -6.80 62.62 9.63
C HIS A 714 -6.26 63.15 10.97
N SER A 715 -5.81 62.28 11.89
CA SER A 715 -5.14 62.71 13.13
C SER A 715 -3.83 63.45 12.84
N LEU A 716 -2.99 62.92 11.95
CA LEU A 716 -1.73 63.56 11.56
C LEU A 716 -1.95 64.87 10.80
N GLU A 717 -2.99 64.96 9.96
CA GLU A 717 -3.40 66.22 9.32
C GLU A 717 -3.86 67.26 10.35
N ALA A 718 -4.62 66.84 11.38
CA ALA A 718 -5.05 67.72 12.47
C ALA A 718 -3.88 68.19 13.34
N GLU A 719 -2.89 67.33 13.61
CA GLU A 719 -1.64 67.69 14.30
C GLU A 719 -0.83 68.72 13.48
N VAL A 720 -0.66 68.49 12.18
CA VAL A 720 0.02 69.44 11.26
C VAL A 720 -0.70 70.79 11.18
N ASP A 721 -2.04 70.81 11.18
CA ASP A 721 -2.81 72.06 11.21
C ASP A 721 -2.80 72.73 12.59
N GLN A 722 -2.63 71.98 13.68
CA GLN A 722 -2.39 72.53 15.01
C GLN A 722 -0.99 73.18 15.08
N ASP A 723 0.05 72.53 14.58
CA ASP A 723 1.40 73.08 14.49
C ASP A 723 1.46 74.34 13.60
N ARG A 724 0.73 74.37 12.48
CA ARG A 724 0.57 75.58 11.65
C ARG A 724 -0.05 76.74 12.45
N ARG A 725 -1.08 76.47 13.26
CA ARG A 725 -1.72 77.50 14.12
C ARG A 725 -0.77 77.98 15.22
N LEU A 726 -0.04 77.07 15.86
CA LEU A 726 0.98 77.40 16.88
C LEU A 726 2.14 78.21 16.28
N GLY A 727 2.57 77.89 15.05
CA GLY A 727 3.57 78.67 14.30
C GLY A 727 3.11 80.10 14.00
N LEU A 728 1.85 80.28 13.57
CA LEU A 728 1.27 81.61 13.36
C LEU A 728 1.14 82.41 14.68
N GLN A 729 0.76 81.75 15.77
CA GLN A 729 0.74 82.37 17.11
C GLN A 729 2.15 82.77 17.56
N LEU A 730 3.18 81.96 17.31
CA LEU A 730 4.57 82.29 17.60
C LEU A 730 5.06 83.50 16.81
N GLU A 731 4.68 83.66 15.53
CA GLU A 731 5.03 84.84 14.73
C GLU A 731 4.30 86.11 15.20
N LEU A 732 3.04 86.01 15.66
CA LEU A 732 2.35 87.12 16.32
C LEU A 732 3.06 87.50 17.62
N LEU A 733 3.33 86.53 18.50
CA LEU A 733 4.03 86.75 19.76
C LEU A 733 5.47 87.29 19.58
N LYS A 734 6.16 86.96 18.49
CA LYS A 734 7.44 87.59 18.13
C LYS A 734 7.27 89.08 17.79
N LYS A 735 6.25 89.44 17.01
CA LYS A 735 5.94 90.83 16.64
C LYS A 735 5.52 91.64 17.87
N ASP A 736 4.65 91.08 18.72
CA ASP A 736 4.23 91.71 19.97
C ASP A 736 5.39 91.81 20.96
N LYS A 737 6.27 90.81 21.06
CA LYS A 737 7.52 90.92 21.84
C LYS A 737 8.43 92.02 21.33
N ALA A 738 8.61 92.17 20.01
CA ALA A 738 9.41 93.24 19.43
C ALA A 738 8.79 94.62 19.71
N ARG A 739 7.46 94.74 19.59
CA ARG A 739 6.70 95.95 19.93
C ARG A 739 6.84 96.29 21.42
N LEU A 740 6.63 95.32 22.31
CA LEU A 740 6.77 95.47 23.76
C LEU A 740 8.21 95.84 24.16
N LEU A 741 9.24 95.27 23.52
CA LEU A 741 10.62 95.69 23.74
C LEU A 741 10.85 97.16 23.34
N SER A 742 10.34 97.60 22.18
CA SER A 742 10.43 99.00 21.76
C SER A 742 9.68 99.95 22.71
N GLN A 743 8.52 99.52 23.22
CA GLN A 743 7.74 100.26 24.21
C GLN A 743 8.44 100.26 25.58
N LEU A 744 9.13 99.19 25.96
CA LEU A 744 9.90 99.12 27.21
C LEU A 744 11.06 100.13 27.16
N THR A 745 11.86 100.15 26.08
CA THR A 745 12.94 101.15 25.93
C THR A 745 12.41 102.59 25.91
N ALA A 746 11.22 102.82 25.36
CA ALA A 746 10.57 104.15 25.41
C ALA A 746 10.08 104.48 26.83
N GLN A 747 9.51 103.51 27.55
CA GLN A 747 9.05 103.70 28.93
C GLN A 747 10.20 103.81 29.93
N GLU A 748 11.33 103.14 29.73
CA GLU A 748 12.55 103.29 30.55
C GLU A 748 13.05 104.75 30.46
N SER A 749 13.10 105.33 29.26
CA SER A 749 13.40 106.75 29.06
C SER A 749 12.42 107.71 29.76
N VAL A 750 11.15 107.34 29.90
CA VAL A 750 10.13 108.14 30.62
C VAL A 750 10.22 107.89 32.14
N ILE A 751 10.52 106.67 32.57
CA ILE A 751 10.66 106.28 33.96
C ILE A 751 11.88 106.97 34.59
N ASP A 752 12.98 107.16 33.88
CA ASP A 752 14.13 107.93 34.40
C ASP A 752 13.82 109.43 34.55
N GLY A 753 12.92 109.99 33.72
CA GLY A 753 12.32 111.31 33.97
C GLY A 753 11.42 111.31 35.22
N LEU A 754 10.44 110.40 35.29
CA LEU A 754 9.50 110.31 36.41
C LEU A 754 10.17 109.88 37.74
N ARG A 755 11.37 109.27 37.71
CA ARG A 755 12.21 109.02 38.89
C ARG A 755 12.85 110.29 39.46
N ALA A 756 13.05 111.33 38.65
CA ALA A 756 13.40 112.66 39.14
C ALA A 756 12.21 113.30 39.86
N GLU A 757 11.02 113.27 39.26
CA GLU A 757 9.80 113.88 39.81
C GLU A 757 9.26 113.15 41.06
N ARG A 758 9.36 111.82 41.12
CA ARG A 758 8.91 111.02 42.29
C ARG A 758 9.66 111.38 43.59
N ARG A 759 10.85 112.00 43.51
CA ARG A 759 11.55 112.54 44.70
C ARG A 759 10.88 113.79 45.27
N ILE A 760 10.05 114.48 44.50
CA ILE A 760 9.35 115.72 44.88
C ILE A 760 7.97 115.38 45.46
N TRP A 761 7.19 114.53 44.76
CA TRP A 761 5.82 114.16 45.16
C TRP A 761 5.73 113.13 46.30
N GLY A 762 6.85 112.72 46.88
CA GLY A 762 6.90 111.72 47.96
C GLY A 762 6.46 112.20 49.34
N GLN A 763 6.17 113.50 49.52
CA GLN A 763 5.88 114.10 50.85
C GLN A 763 4.39 114.40 51.11
N GLU A 764 3.57 114.61 50.07
CA GLU A 764 2.18 115.06 50.25
C GLU A 764 1.16 113.91 50.39
N LEU A 765 1.47 112.73 49.84
CA LEU A 765 0.56 111.57 49.83
C LEU A 765 0.48 110.79 51.16
N ALA A 766 1.09 111.30 52.23
CA ALA A 766 1.11 110.68 53.55
C ALA A 766 -0.09 111.08 54.46
N GLN A 767 -0.93 112.05 54.06
CA GLN A 767 -1.84 112.74 54.99
C GLN A 767 -3.35 112.49 54.79
N GLN A 768 -3.77 111.58 53.88
CA GLN A 768 -5.20 111.37 53.54
C GLN A 768 -5.69 109.90 53.64
N GLY A 769 -5.07 109.08 54.49
CA GLY A 769 -5.39 107.63 54.62
C GLY A 769 -6.51 107.23 55.59
N ALA A 770 -7.28 108.17 56.16
CA ALA A 770 -8.01 107.94 57.42
C ALA A 770 -9.47 107.45 57.33
N SER A 771 -10.16 107.57 56.18
CA SER A 771 -11.61 107.31 56.07
C SER A 771 -12.01 105.96 55.48
N LEU A 772 -11.13 105.29 54.73
CA LEU A 772 -11.45 104.07 53.98
C LEU A 772 -11.44 102.76 54.81
N ALA A 773 -11.19 102.84 56.12
CA ALA A 773 -11.05 101.66 56.98
C ALA A 773 -12.38 101.03 57.42
N GLN A 774 -13.48 101.81 57.49
CA GLN A 774 -14.68 101.38 58.21
C GLN A 774 -15.64 100.49 57.40
N ASP A 775 -15.82 100.77 56.10
CA ASP A 775 -16.70 99.95 55.24
C ASP A 775 -16.11 98.57 54.93
N ARG A 776 -14.77 98.46 54.94
CA ARG A 776 -14.02 97.24 54.68
C ARG A 776 -14.42 96.10 55.62
N GLY A 777 -14.45 96.36 56.94
CA GLY A 777 -14.75 95.34 57.94
C GLY A 777 -16.17 94.75 57.87
N ARG A 778 -17.15 95.51 57.33
CA ARG A 778 -18.52 95.00 57.11
C ARG A 778 -18.61 94.02 55.94
N LEU A 779 -17.76 94.16 54.93
CA LEU A 779 -17.69 93.24 53.80
C LEU A 779 -16.91 91.96 54.17
N GLU A 780 -15.80 92.11 54.89
CA GLU A 780 -14.97 90.98 55.36
C GLU A 780 -15.80 89.99 56.22
N ALA A 781 -16.60 90.47 57.17
CA ALA A 781 -17.46 89.61 58.00
C ALA A 781 -18.55 88.85 57.20
N ARG A 782 -19.07 89.42 56.09
CA ARG A 782 -20.02 88.71 55.21
C ARG A 782 -19.34 87.67 54.34
N ILE A 783 -18.11 87.95 53.89
CA ILE A 783 -17.29 87.01 53.14
C ILE A 783 -16.93 85.80 54.01
N GLU A 784 -16.61 86.01 55.30
CA GLU A 784 -16.29 84.94 56.23
C GLU A 784 -17.45 83.96 56.44
N VAL A 785 -18.66 84.45 56.75
CA VAL A 785 -19.85 83.59 56.91
C VAL A 785 -20.12 82.77 55.64
N LEU A 786 -20.19 83.42 54.47
CA LEU A 786 -20.40 82.73 53.21
C LEU A 786 -19.29 81.73 52.88
N SER A 787 -18.04 82.01 53.27
CA SER A 787 -16.92 81.08 53.11
C SER A 787 -17.08 79.83 53.98
N THR A 788 -17.55 79.97 55.23
CA THR A 788 -17.81 78.80 56.09
C THR A 788 -18.92 77.90 55.53
N GLU A 789 -19.96 78.48 54.93
CA GLU A 789 -21.07 77.71 54.34
C GLU A 789 -20.69 77.07 52.99
N LEU A 790 -19.88 77.75 52.17
CA LEU A 790 -19.27 77.14 50.99
C LEU A 790 -18.37 75.95 51.39
N GLU A 791 -17.65 76.07 52.49
CA GLU A 791 -16.71 75.07 52.98
C GLU A 791 -17.39 73.85 53.61
N THR A 792 -18.56 74.01 54.25
CA THR A 792 -19.38 72.86 54.69
C THR A 792 -20.05 72.17 53.49
N GLN A 793 -20.53 72.92 52.50
CA GLN A 793 -21.10 72.37 51.27
C GLN A 793 -20.07 71.62 50.42
N LYS A 794 -18.82 72.09 50.33
CA LYS A 794 -17.71 71.32 49.75
C LYS A 794 -17.50 69.99 50.47
N LYS A 795 -17.35 70.03 51.81
CA LYS A 795 -17.10 68.83 52.62
C LYS A 795 -18.25 67.84 52.61
N GLN A 796 -19.46 68.27 52.28
CA GLN A 796 -20.57 67.36 52.00
C GLN A 796 -20.46 66.75 50.60
N ASN A 797 -20.25 67.57 49.56
CA ASN A 797 -20.02 67.09 48.19
C ASN A 797 -18.82 66.14 48.08
N GLU A 798 -17.74 66.36 48.83
CA GLU A 798 -16.58 65.45 48.90
C GLU A 798 -16.97 64.06 49.42
N ARG A 799 -17.75 63.99 50.51
CA ARG A 799 -18.26 62.72 51.06
C ARG A 799 -19.21 62.01 50.12
N ASP A 800 -20.12 62.75 49.48
CA ASP A 800 -21.06 62.18 48.53
C ASP A 800 -20.35 61.73 47.24
N ASN A 801 -19.30 62.44 46.82
CA ASN A 801 -18.43 62.04 45.73
C ASN A 801 -17.63 60.77 46.06
N ASP A 802 -17.08 60.65 47.27
CA ASP A 802 -16.39 59.43 47.72
C ASP A 802 -17.37 58.24 47.90
N ALA A 803 -18.58 58.48 48.39
CA ALA A 803 -19.64 57.48 48.42
C ALA A 803 -20.05 57.02 47.01
N LEU A 804 -20.03 57.92 46.02
CA LEU A 804 -20.22 57.59 44.61
C LEU A 804 -19.02 56.81 44.04
N LYS A 805 -17.76 57.17 44.36
CA LYS A 805 -16.57 56.39 43.98
C LYS A 805 -16.62 54.95 44.51
N ILE A 806 -17.04 54.76 45.76
CA ILE A 806 -17.19 53.44 46.38
C ILE A 806 -18.30 52.63 45.66
N LYS A 807 -19.44 53.26 45.37
CA LYS A 807 -20.53 52.61 44.61
C LYS A 807 -20.12 52.26 43.17
N ALA A 808 -19.41 53.16 42.48
CA ALA A 808 -18.87 52.91 41.14
C ALA A 808 -17.92 51.70 41.16
N ARG A 809 -16.96 51.68 42.11
CA ARG A 809 -16.03 50.55 42.26
C ARG A 809 -16.75 49.22 42.56
N ILE A 810 -17.80 49.22 43.37
CA ILE A 810 -18.60 48.01 43.60
C ILE A 810 -19.31 47.55 42.32
N ILE A 811 -19.79 48.49 41.48
CA ILE A 811 -20.37 48.17 40.16
C ILE A 811 -19.30 47.66 39.20
N ASP A 812 -18.09 48.21 39.23
CA ASP A 812 -16.94 47.74 38.43
C ASP A 812 -16.53 46.32 38.85
N ASP A 813 -16.35 46.06 40.15
CA ASP A 813 -16.03 44.75 40.73
C ASP A 813 -17.13 43.70 40.40
N GLN A 814 -18.41 44.10 40.45
CA GLN A 814 -19.54 43.27 40.03
C GLN A 814 -19.54 43.02 38.51
N THR A 815 -19.24 44.03 37.70
CA THR A 815 -19.17 43.92 36.24
C THR A 815 -18.01 43.02 35.82
N GLU A 816 -16.87 43.10 36.51
CA GLU A 816 -15.73 42.22 36.27
C GLU A 816 -16.01 40.78 36.74
N THR A 817 -16.78 40.61 37.81
CA THR A 817 -17.27 39.29 38.25
C THR A 817 -18.23 38.68 37.21
N ILE A 818 -19.16 39.47 36.66
CA ILE A 818 -20.07 39.04 35.58
C ILE A 818 -19.27 38.71 34.31
N ARG A 819 -18.22 39.48 33.99
CA ARG A 819 -17.29 39.20 32.88
C ARG A 819 -16.61 37.85 33.07
N LYS A 820 -15.97 37.62 34.22
CA LYS A 820 -15.30 36.34 34.56
C LYS A 820 -16.26 35.15 34.55
N LEU A 821 -17.50 35.33 35.02
CA LEU A 821 -18.53 34.29 34.95
C LEU A 821 -19.01 33.99 33.53
N LYS A 822 -19.10 35.00 32.65
CA LYS A 822 -19.39 34.80 31.22
C LYS A 822 -18.24 34.10 30.49
N GLU A 823 -16.99 34.46 30.80
CA GLU A 823 -15.79 33.79 30.28
C GLU A 823 -15.77 32.31 30.69
N ALA A 824 -15.95 32.01 31.98
CA ALA A 824 -16.02 30.63 32.50
C ALA A 824 -17.28 29.82 32.08
N LEU A 825 -18.27 30.48 31.47
CA LEU A 825 -19.41 29.85 30.78
C LEU A 825 -19.07 29.56 29.31
N GLN A 826 -18.53 30.55 28.60
CA GLN A 826 -18.06 30.40 27.22
C GLN A 826 -16.99 29.31 27.09
N GLU A 827 -16.03 29.24 28.02
CA GLU A 827 -15.03 28.17 28.08
C GLU A 827 -15.66 26.79 28.27
N ARG A 828 -16.74 26.68 29.08
CA ARG A 828 -17.49 25.42 29.24
C ARG A 828 -18.28 25.05 27.99
N ASP A 829 -18.93 26.01 27.34
CA ASP A 829 -19.65 25.77 26.08
C ASP A 829 -18.67 25.37 24.96
N ASP A 830 -17.46 25.93 24.94
CA ASP A 830 -16.39 25.55 24.01
C ASP A 830 -15.78 24.18 24.35
N GLN A 831 -15.65 23.81 25.62
CA GLN A 831 -15.30 22.44 26.03
C GLN A 831 -16.40 21.44 25.65
N ILE A 832 -17.68 21.79 25.84
CA ILE A 832 -18.83 20.95 25.42
C ILE A 832 -18.90 20.83 23.89
N ARG A 833 -18.56 21.89 23.13
CA ARG A 833 -18.39 21.80 21.67
C ARG A 833 -17.28 20.81 21.29
N ARG A 834 -16.07 20.96 21.85
CA ARG A 834 -14.93 20.06 21.57
C ARG A 834 -15.26 18.60 21.92
N LEU A 835 -15.84 18.33 23.09
CA LEU A 835 -16.24 16.98 23.48
C LEU A 835 -17.31 16.37 22.56
N ARG A 836 -18.22 17.19 21.99
CA ARG A 836 -19.19 16.73 20.97
C ARG A 836 -18.52 16.50 19.60
N GLU A 837 -17.57 17.33 19.21
CA GLU A 837 -16.79 17.16 17.98
C GLU A 837 -15.89 15.90 18.08
N GLU A 838 -15.24 15.68 19.21
CA GLU A 838 -14.48 14.46 19.53
C GLU A 838 -15.38 13.22 19.55
N ALA A 839 -16.55 13.28 20.20
CA ALA A 839 -17.51 12.17 20.21
C ALA A 839 -18.03 11.84 18.80
N THR A 840 -18.35 12.84 17.98
CA THR A 840 -18.79 12.60 16.58
C THR A 840 -17.64 12.13 15.68
N GLN A 841 -16.39 12.53 15.93
CA GLN A 841 -15.23 11.94 15.26
C GLN A 841 -14.98 10.50 15.68
N ALA A 842 -15.10 10.17 16.97
CA ALA A 842 -15.00 8.80 17.48
C ALA A 842 -16.12 7.91 16.89
N GLN A 843 -17.35 8.41 16.83
CA GLN A 843 -18.47 7.73 16.20
C GLN A 843 -18.20 7.49 14.70
N LYS A 844 -17.70 8.48 13.95
CA LYS A 844 -17.33 8.31 12.55
C LYS A 844 -16.22 7.27 12.35
N ARG A 845 -15.18 7.27 13.19
CA ARG A 845 -14.10 6.26 13.13
C ARG A 845 -14.63 4.86 13.41
N SER A 846 -15.53 4.72 14.40
CA SER A 846 -16.18 3.44 14.71
C SER A 846 -17.10 2.96 13.58
N GLN A 847 -17.84 3.87 12.94
CA GLN A 847 -18.63 3.56 11.74
C GLN A 847 -17.75 3.13 10.56
N GLN A 848 -16.64 3.83 10.29
CA GLN A 848 -15.68 3.44 9.26
C GLN A 848 -15.06 2.07 9.54
N GLN A 849 -14.72 1.77 10.80
CA GLN A 849 -14.26 0.43 11.20
C GLN A 849 -15.33 -0.65 11.01
N GLN A 850 -16.62 -0.35 11.28
CA GLN A 850 -17.73 -1.26 10.99
C GLN A 850 -17.95 -1.45 9.48
N GLU A 851 -17.82 -0.41 8.67
CA GLU A 851 -17.88 -0.47 7.21
C GLU A 851 -16.71 -1.30 6.63
N GLU A 852 -15.48 -1.10 7.11
CA GLU A 852 -14.31 -1.91 6.76
C GLU A 852 -14.49 -3.39 7.16
N GLU A 853 -14.94 -3.68 8.38
CA GLU A 853 -15.17 -5.06 8.84
C GLU A 853 -16.34 -5.74 8.12
N THR A 854 -17.40 -5.01 7.77
CA THR A 854 -18.47 -5.58 6.93
C THR A 854 -18.02 -5.84 5.50
N SER A 855 -17.12 -5.02 4.94
CA SER A 855 -16.45 -5.30 3.66
C SER A 855 -15.55 -6.54 3.75
N ARG A 856 -14.73 -6.65 4.80
CA ARG A 856 -13.88 -7.84 5.05
C ARG A 856 -14.73 -9.11 5.21
N GLN A 857 -15.86 -9.03 5.91
CA GLN A 857 -16.82 -10.14 6.01
C GLN A 857 -17.51 -10.47 4.68
N ALA A 858 -17.77 -9.49 3.81
CA ALA A 858 -18.30 -9.74 2.48
C ALA A 858 -17.27 -10.48 1.60
N GLU A 859 -16.03 -9.97 1.53
CA GLU A 859 -14.93 -10.64 0.82
C GLU A 859 -14.67 -12.07 1.34
N LEU A 860 -14.74 -12.28 2.66
CA LEU A 860 -14.58 -13.62 3.25
C LEU A 860 -15.76 -14.54 2.92
N ARG A 861 -16.99 -14.03 2.78
CA ARG A 861 -18.14 -14.82 2.29
C ARG A 861 -17.98 -15.17 0.81
N GLU A 862 -17.64 -14.21 -0.05
CA GLU A 862 -17.39 -14.47 -1.48
C GLU A 862 -16.26 -15.50 -1.68
N ARG A 863 -15.16 -15.40 -0.92
CA ARG A 863 -14.08 -16.41 -0.94
C ARG A 863 -14.55 -17.78 -0.45
N LEU A 864 -15.41 -17.85 0.56
CA LEU A 864 -15.98 -19.11 1.07
C LEU A 864 -16.97 -19.73 0.07
N GLU A 865 -17.76 -18.92 -0.63
CA GLU A 865 -18.64 -19.34 -1.72
C GLU A 865 -17.84 -19.83 -2.95
N HIS A 866 -16.78 -19.14 -3.35
CA HIS A 866 -15.86 -19.64 -4.38
C HIS A 866 -15.20 -20.97 -3.98
N LEU A 867 -14.82 -21.13 -2.70
CA LEU A 867 -14.26 -22.39 -2.19
C LEU A 867 -15.33 -23.50 -2.09
N SER A 868 -16.59 -23.18 -1.80
CA SER A 868 -17.67 -24.19 -1.76
C SER A 868 -18.07 -24.64 -3.17
N LEU A 869 -18.15 -23.71 -4.14
CA LEU A 869 -18.31 -24.03 -5.55
C LEU A 869 -17.16 -24.89 -6.07
N ARG A 870 -15.90 -24.54 -5.76
CA ARG A 870 -14.74 -25.34 -6.16
C ARG A 870 -14.71 -26.71 -5.48
N LYS A 871 -15.18 -26.82 -4.24
CA LYS A 871 -15.34 -28.11 -3.54
C LYS A 871 -16.38 -28.99 -4.25
N GLU A 872 -17.52 -28.43 -4.65
CA GLU A 872 -18.57 -29.22 -5.32
C GLU A 872 -18.17 -29.59 -6.76
N GLU A 873 -17.45 -28.71 -7.47
CA GLU A 873 -16.82 -29.03 -8.77
C GLU A 873 -15.81 -30.19 -8.65
N LEU A 874 -14.93 -30.15 -7.63
CA LEU A 874 -13.99 -31.23 -7.35
C LEU A 874 -14.69 -32.53 -6.91
N LYS A 875 -15.84 -32.43 -6.24
CA LYS A 875 -16.67 -33.58 -5.86
C LYS A 875 -17.33 -34.20 -7.10
N GLN A 876 -17.88 -33.40 -8.01
CA GLN A 876 -18.40 -33.89 -9.29
C GLN A 876 -17.30 -34.58 -10.10
N GLN A 877 -16.12 -33.96 -10.22
CA GLN A 877 -14.96 -34.58 -10.88
C GLN A 877 -14.51 -35.90 -10.23
N LEU A 878 -14.74 -36.07 -8.93
CA LEU A 878 -14.46 -37.32 -8.23
C LEU A 878 -15.53 -38.38 -8.51
N GLU A 879 -16.82 -38.01 -8.46
CA GLU A 879 -17.96 -38.88 -8.83
C GLU A 879 -17.86 -39.35 -10.30
N ASP A 880 -17.50 -38.45 -11.23
CA ASP A 880 -17.26 -38.76 -12.64
C ASP A 880 -16.11 -39.76 -12.81
N LYS A 881 -15.02 -39.61 -12.02
CA LYS A 881 -13.86 -40.51 -12.05
C LYS A 881 -14.12 -41.85 -11.37
N GLU A 882 -14.97 -41.90 -10.35
CA GLU A 882 -15.46 -43.17 -9.80
C GLU A 882 -16.36 -43.90 -10.82
N ALA A 883 -17.20 -43.20 -11.57
CA ALA A 883 -18.00 -43.77 -12.64
C ALA A 883 -17.14 -44.32 -13.81
N GLU A 884 -16.13 -43.57 -14.27
CA GLU A 884 -15.12 -44.08 -15.23
C GLU A 884 -14.43 -45.34 -14.70
N LEU A 885 -14.05 -45.36 -13.43
CA LEU A 885 -13.33 -46.47 -12.80
C LEU A 885 -14.22 -47.72 -12.64
N GLU A 886 -15.52 -47.57 -12.36
CA GLU A 886 -16.48 -48.68 -12.37
C GLU A 886 -16.81 -49.20 -13.78
N GLU A 887 -16.81 -48.34 -14.80
CA GLU A 887 -16.91 -48.79 -16.20
C GLU A 887 -15.66 -49.59 -16.61
N VAL A 888 -14.45 -49.11 -16.28
CA VAL A 888 -13.19 -49.85 -16.49
C VAL A 888 -13.19 -51.18 -15.72
N LYS A 889 -13.70 -51.24 -14.49
CA LYS A 889 -13.91 -52.50 -13.74
C LYS A 889 -14.88 -53.43 -14.46
N ARG A 890 -15.99 -52.96 -15.02
CA ARG A 890 -16.92 -53.79 -15.81
C ARG A 890 -16.27 -54.31 -17.09
N VAL A 891 -15.61 -53.46 -17.87
CA VAL A 891 -14.87 -53.85 -19.09
C VAL A 891 -13.77 -54.87 -18.77
N TYR A 892 -13.04 -54.70 -17.66
CA TYR A 892 -12.06 -55.68 -17.20
C TYR A 892 -12.70 -57.01 -16.76
N SER A 893 -13.81 -56.95 -16.01
CA SER A 893 -14.57 -58.13 -15.59
C SER A 893 -15.09 -58.95 -16.77
N ASP A 894 -15.69 -58.29 -17.77
CA ASP A 894 -16.20 -58.96 -18.97
C ASP A 894 -15.08 -59.45 -19.91
N SER A 895 -13.94 -58.76 -19.92
CA SER A 895 -12.73 -59.27 -20.58
C SER A 895 -12.17 -60.51 -19.88
N SER A 896 -12.18 -60.52 -18.54
CA SER A 896 -11.75 -61.66 -17.71
C SER A 896 -12.66 -62.87 -17.91
N LYS A 897 -13.99 -62.68 -17.95
CA LYS A 897 -14.95 -63.74 -18.32
C LYS A 897 -14.64 -64.34 -19.69
N LYS A 898 -14.42 -63.50 -20.72
CA LYS A 898 -14.05 -63.94 -22.07
C LYS A 898 -12.70 -64.68 -22.11
N TRP A 899 -11.76 -64.36 -21.22
CA TRP A 899 -10.51 -65.12 -21.06
C TRP A 899 -10.74 -66.45 -20.35
N GLN A 900 -11.59 -66.51 -19.33
CA GLN A 900 -11.98 -67.76 -18.68
C GLN A 900 -12.73 -68.70 -19.65
N GLU A 901 -13.69 -68.19 -20.42
CA GLU A 901 -14.38 -68.94 -21.47
C GLU A 901 -13.41 -69.52 -22.51
N LYS A 902 -12.38 -68.75 -22.91
CA LYS A 902 -11.31 -69.23 -23.78
C LYS A 902 -10.42 -70.28 -23.11
N ALA A 903 -10.09 -70.13 -21.83
CA ALA A 903 -9.30 -71.10 -21.08
C ALA A 903 -10.06 -72.43 -20.89
N ASP A 904 -11.35 -72.37 -20.57
CA ASP A 904 -12.25 -73.52 -20.52
C ASP A 904 -12.35 -74.22 -21.89
N LEU A 905 -12.44 -73.44 -22.98
CA LEU A 905 -12.53 -73.97 -24.33
C LEU A 905 -11.20 -74.59 -24.82
N LEU A 906 -10.05 -73.99 -24.47
CA LEU A 906 -8.73 -74.60 -24.65
C LEU A 906 -8.62 -75.90 -23.86
N THR A 907 -8.99 -75.91 -22.57
CA THR A 907 -8.99 -77.13 -21.73
C THR A 907 -9.86 -78.24 -22.32
N ARG A 908 -11.03 -77.89 -22.90
CA ARG A 908 -11.88 -78.85 -23.63
C ARG A 908 -11.17 -79.39 -24.88
N LEU A 909 -10.55 -78.53 -25.69
CA LEU A 909 -9.78 -78.95 -26.88
C LEU A 909 -8.58 -79.83 -26.51
N GLU A 910 -7.80 -79.47 -25.49
CA GLU A 910 -6.70 -80.29 -24.96
C GLU A 910 -7.20 -81.66 -24.50
N SER A 911 -8.33 -81.72 -23.79
CA SER A 911 -8.95 -82.99 -23.39
C SER A 911 -9.41 -83.84 -24.59
N GLN A 912 -9.76 -83.20 -25.71
CA GLN A 912 -10.18 -83.87 -26.94
C GLN A 912 -8.98 -84.36 -27.75
N VAL A 913 -7.92 -83.54 -27.87
CA VAL A 913 -6.64 -83.92 -28.47
C VAL A 913 -5.98 -85.06 -27.69
N LYS A 914 -6.01 -85.00 -26.35
CA LYS A 914 -5.54 -86.09 -25.49
C LYS A 914 -6.30 -87.39 -25.73
N ARG A 915 -7.64 -87.35 -25.76
CA ARG A 915 -8.48 -88.53 -26.09
C ARG A 915 -8.25 -89.05 -27.50
N MET A 916 -8.05 -88.17 -28.49
CA MET A 916 -7.66 -88.57 -29.84
C MET A 916 -6.30 -89.28 -29.83
N LYS A 917 -5.31 -88.75 -29.13
CA LYS A 917 -3.99 -89.38 -28.99
C LYS A 917 -4.10 -90.75 -28.30
N GLU A 918 -4.79 -90.85 -27.17
CA GLU A 918 -5.00 -92.11 -26.45
C GLU A 918 -5.68 -93.19 -27.33
N ASN A 919 -6.59 -92.78 -28.22
CA ASN A 919 -7.19 -93.64 -29.23
C ASN A 919 -6.20 -94.03 -30.35
N PHE A 920 -5.39 -93.09 -30.85
CA PHE A 920 -4.35 -93.37 -31.86
C PHE A 920 -3.28 -94.31 -31.30
N ASP A 921 -2.67 -93.99 -30.16
CA ASP A 921 -1.65 -94.80 -29.46
C ASP A 921 -2.18 -96.23 -29.19
N SER A 922 -3.49 -96.38 -28.94
CA SER A 922 -4.12 -97.69 -28.69
C SER A 922 -4.41 -98.46 -29.98
N LYS A 923 -4.73 -97.76 -31.08
CA LYS A 923 -4.90 -98.39 -32.39
C LYS A 923 -3.56 -98.77 -33.01
N GLU A 924 -2.52 -97.98 -32.79
CA GLU A 924 -1.13 -98.32 -33.13
C GLU A 924 -0.68 -99.58 -32.39
N ARG A 925 -0.89 -99.66 -31.07
CA ARG A 925 -0.64 -100.89 -30.28
C ARG A 925 -1.37 -102.11 -30.86
N SER A 926 -2.65 -102.00 -31.19
CA SER A 926 -3.42 -103.09 -31.80
C SER A 926 -2.84 -103.54 -33.16
N LEU A 927 -2.43 -102.59 -34.01
CA LEU A 927 -1.84 -102.89 -35.32
C LEU A 927 -0.42 -103.48 -35.21
N LEU A 928 0.35 -103.08 -34.20
CA LEU A 928 1.65 -103.69 -33.88
C LEU A 928 1.47 -105.13 -33.40
N GLU A 929 0.50 -105.40 -32.53
CA GLU A 929 0.16 -106.76 -32.10
C GLU A 929 -0.32 -107.65 -33.26
N GLU A 930 -1.15 -107.13 -34.17
CA GLU A 930 -1.59 -107.86 -35.37
C GLU A 930 -0.42 -108.15 -36.32
N ARG A 931 0.46 -107.16 -36.56
CA ARG A 931 1.71 -107.34 -37.31
C ARG A 931 2.56 -108.44 -36.69
N ASP A 932 2.78 -108.40 -35.39
CA ASP A 932 3.71 -109.31 -34.72
C ASP A 932 3.17 -110.75 -34.75
N LYS A 933 1.89 -110.95 -34.44
CA LYS A 933 1.18 -112.23 -34.62
C LYS A 933 1.28 -112.74 -36.07
N ALA A 934 1.17 -111.87 -37.07
CA ALA A 934 1.33 -112.23 -38.47
C ALA A 934 2.78 -112.63 -38.82
N THR A 935 3.80 -111.95 -38.27
CA THR A 935 5.21 -112.33 -38.47
C THR A 935 5.58 -113.63 -37.76
N GLU A 936 5.00 -113.91 -36.60
CA GLU A 936 5.16 -115.20 -35.90
C GLU A 936 4.52 -116.34 -36.68
N ALA A 937 3.29 -116.15 -37.17
CA ALA A 937 2.62 -117.10 -38.04
C ALA A 937 3.42 -117.37 -39.34
N HIS A 938 4.02 -116.32 -39.93
CA HIS A 938 4.90 -116.46 -41.09
C HIS A 938 6.18 -117.23 -40.76
N LYS A 939 6.87 -116.94 -39.64
CA LYS A 939 8.05 -117.70 -39.18
C LYS A 939 7.70 -119.18 -39.00
N ALA A 940 6.63 -119.49 -38.29
CA ALA A 940 6.16 -120.86 -38.07
C ALA A 940 5.75 -121.58 -39.36
N ALA A 941 5.33 -120.86 -40.40
CA ALA A 941 5.07 -121.43 -41.73
C ALA A 941 6.38 -121.74 -42.49
N VAL A 942 7.37 -120.84 -42.43
CA VAL A 942 8.71 -121.04 -43.02
C VAL A 942 9.46 -122.19 -42.33
N GLU A 943 9.38 -122.30 -41.02
CA GLU A 943 9.97 -123.42 -40.26
C GLU A 943 9.33 -124.77 -40.65
N LYS A 944 8.02 -124.80 -40.89
CA LYS A 944 7.34 -126.00 -41.41
C LYS A 944 7.77 -126.34 -42.84
N LEU A 945 7.96 -125.34 -43.71
CA LEU A 945 8.51 -125.54 -45.05
C LEU A 945 9.93 -126.12 -45.00
N HIS A 946 10.84 -125.55 -44.20
CA HIS A 946 12.18 -126.10 -44.03
C HIS A 946 12.17 -127.55 -43.51
N CYS A 947 11.30 -127.88 -42.54
CA CYS A 947 11.13 -129.27 -42.06
C CYS A 947 10.66 -130.23 -43.16
N VAL A 948 9.82 -129.76 -44.10
CA VAL A 948 9.34 -130.55 -45.25
C VAL A 948 10.43 -130.69 -46.31
N ASP A 949 11.17 -129.62 -46.62
CA ASP A 949 12.30 -129.66 -47.58
C ASP A 949 13.44 -130.56 -47.08
N ASP A 950 13.74 -130.54 -45.78
CA ASP A 950 14.70 -131.45 -45.15
C ASP A 950 14.20 -132.91 -45.16
N ALA A 951 12.89 -133.15 -45.03
CA ALA A 951 12.32 -134.49 -45.16
C ALA A 951 12.42 -135.00 -46.61
N PHE A 952 12.11 -134.16 -47.60
CA PHE A 952 12.31 -134.48 -49.02
C PHE A 952 13.79 -134.70 -49.36
N ARG A 953 14.72 -133.91 -48.80
CA ARG A 953 16.16 -134.09 -49.01
C ARG A 953 16.63 -135.44 -48.49
N ARG A 954 16.28 -135.81 -47.25
CA ARG A 954 16.58 -137.15 -46.69
C ARG A 954 15.94 -138.29 -47.49
N GLN A 955 14.72 -138.09 -48.01
CA GLN A 955 14.06 -139.10 -48.85
C GLN A 955 14.76 -139.26 -50.20
N LEU A 956 15.25 -138.18 -50.81
CA LEU A 956 16.03 -138.19 -52.05
C LEU A 956 17.41 -138.84 -51.84
N GLU A 957 18.11 -138.50 -50.77
CA GLU A 957 19.39 -139.11 -50.37
C GLU A 957 19.24 -140.63 -50.16
N SER A 958 18.16 -141.06 -49.48
CA SER A 958 17.82 -142.47 -49.28
C SER A 958 17.54 -143.20 -50.60
N LEU A 959 16.79 -142.59 -51.52
CA LEU A 959 16.55 -143.12 -52.87
C LEU A 959 17.83 -143.25 -53.71
N GLN A 960 18.72 -142.26 -53.63
CA GLN A 960 20.02 -142.28 -54.32
C GLN A 960 20.92 -143.39 -53.76
N ALA A 961 20.99 -143.53 -52.43
CA ALA A 961 21.75 -144.61 -51.79
C ALA A 961 21.21 -146.00 -52.16
N ALA A 962 19.89 -146.18 -52.17
CA ALA A 962 19.25 -147.43 -52.59
C ALA A 962 19.55 -147.76 -54.07
N HIS A 963 19.55 -146.76 -54.96
CA HIS A 963 19.88 -146.96 -56.37
C HIS A 963 21.36 -147.30 -56.58
N GLN A 964 22.28 -146.67 -55.84
CA GLN A 964 23.71 -147.02 -55.86
C GLN A 964 23.95 -148.46 -55.37
N ALA A 965 23.24 -148.91 -54.32
CA ALA A 965 23.32 -150.28 -53.83
C ALA A 965 22.83 -151.31 -54.87
N GLU A 966 21.74 -151.02 -55.59
CA GLU A 966 21.24 -151.90 -56.67
C GLU A 966 22.19 -151.93 -57.87
N LEU A 967 22.81 -150.81 -58.25
CA LEU A 967 23.85 -150.78 -59.29
C LEU A 967 25.07 -151.65 -58.92
N LEU A 968 25.54 -151.58 -57.66
CA LEU A 968 26.59 -152.45 -57.14
C LEU A 968 26.18 -153.93 -57.14
N ARG A 969 24.91 -154.23 -56.80
CA ARG A 969 24.38 -155.60 -56.87
C ARG A 969 24.38 -156.14 -58.30
N GLN A 970 23.94 -155.34 -59.27
CA GLN A 970 23.93 -155.73 -60.68
C GLN A 970 25.34 -155.89 -61.27
N ALA A 971 26.30 -155.05 -60.87
CA ALA A 971 27.71 -155.21 -61.24
C ALA A 971 28.29 -156.54 -60.74
N ASN A 972 28.05 -156.89 -59.47
CA ASN A 972 28.48 -158.18 -58.90
C ASN A 972 27.81 -159.38 -59.59
N GLU A 973 26.51 -159.29 -59.92
CA GLU A 973 25.80 -160.34 -60.67
C GLU A 973 26.39 -160.55 -62.07
N LYS A 974 26.81 -159.46 -62.74
CA LYS A 974 27.47 -159.52 -64.05
C LYS A 974 28.88 -160.08 -63.98
N GLN A 975 29.67 -159.68 -63.00
CA GLN A 975 31.00 -160.25 -62.76
C GLN A 975 30.94 -161.78 -62.56
N LYS A 976 29.96 -162.25 -61.77
CA LYS A 976 29.68 -163.68 -61.53
C LYS A 976 29.19 -164.44 -62.79
N GLN A 977 28.65 -163.75 -63.79
CA GLN A 977 28.35 -164.33 -65.11
C GLN A 977 29.60 -164.43 -66.00
N ILE A 978 30.51 -163.45 -65.92
CA ILE A 978 31.80 -163.49 -66.64
C ILE A 978 32.68 -164.64 -66.12
N GLU A 979 32.75 -164.82 -64.80
CA GLU A 979 33.49 -165.93 -64.17
C GLU A 979 32.98 -167.30 -64.67
N LYS A 980 31.65 -167.49 -64.70
CA LYS A 980 31.03 -168.70 -65.26
C LYS A 980 31.27 -168.89 -66.75
N ALA A 981 31.40 -167.82 -67.53
CA ALA A 981 31.71 -167.91 -68.96
C ALA A 981 33.18 -168.34 -69.17
N ASN A 982 34.11 -167.73 -68.44
CA ASN A 982 35.54 -168.08 -68.49
C ASN A 982 35.78 -169.54 -68.08
N GLN A 983 35.06 -170.03 -67.08
CA GLN A 983 35.19 -171.42 -66.62
C GLN A 983 34.76 -172.43 -67.70
N LYS A 984 33.75 -172.11 -68.53
CA LYS A 984 33.38 -172.92 -69.71
C LYS A 984 34.40 -172.86 -70.84
N VAL A 985 35.10 -171.74 -71.01
CA VAL A 985 36.20 -171.66 -72.00
C VAL A 985 37.34 -172.59 -71.58
N PHE A 986 37.66 -172.66 -70.30
CA PHE A 986 38.66 -173.59 -69.76
C PHE A 986 38.26 -175.06 -69.98
N GLU A 987 36.99 -175.43 -69.75
CA GLU A 987 36.47 -176.78 -70.03
C GLU A 987 36.68 -177.18 -71.52
N VAL A 988 36.35 -176.29 -72.46
CA VAL A 988 36.54 -176.52 -73.90
C VAL A 988 38.03 -176.56 -74.30
N GLU A 989 38.90 -175.81 -73.62
CA GLU A 989 40.35 -175.87 -73.82
C GLU A 989 40.98 -177.19 -73.34
N GLU A 990 40.40 -177.90 -72.37
CA GLU A 990 40.83 -179.27 -72.03
C GLU A 990 40.35 -180.30 -73.05
N GLU A 991 39.08 -180.25 -73.47
CA GLU A 991 38.54 -181.15 -74.51
C GLU A 991 39.38 -181.09 -75.80
N MET A 992 39.79 -179.89 -76.21
CA MET A 992 40.62 -179.69 -77.40
C MET A 992 42.07 -180.19 -77.24
N ARG A 993 42.60 -180.33 -76.01
CA ARG A 993 43.91 -180.96 -75.76
C ARG A 993 43.83 -182.48 -75.86
N GLN A 994 42.78 -183.08 -75.30
CA GLN A 994 42.58 -184.54 -75.34
C GLN A 994 42.48 -185.05 -76.79
N LEU A 995 41.73 -184.34 -77.64
CA LEU A 995 41.64 -184.64 -79.08
C LEU A 995 43.00 -184.58 -79.82
N LEU A 996 43.95 -183.75 -79.37
CA LEU A 996 45.28 -183.66 -79.99
C LEU A 996 46.18 -184.84 -79.58
N GLU A 997 46.09 -185.33 -78.34
CA GLU A 997 46.78 -186.57 -77.93
C GLU A 997 46.19 -187.81 -78.65
N GLU A 998 44.88 -187.87 -78.85
CA GLU A 998 44.23 -188.92 -79.65
C GLU A 998 44.68 -188.91 -81.12
N MET A 999 44.91 -187.72 -81.72
CA MET A 999 45.48 -187.62 -83.06
C MET A 999 46.95 -188.10 -83.12
N GLU A 1000 47.80 -187.72 -82.17
CA GLU A 1000 49.22 -188.08 -82.20
C GLU A 1000 49.45 -189.58 -81.92
N THR A 1001 48.67 -190.18 -81.03
CA THR A 1001 48.72 -191.63 -80.76
C THR A 1001 48.30 -192.47 -81.98
N ASN A 1002 47.21 -192.09 -82.66
CA ASN A 1002 46.77 -192.74 -83.90
C ASN A 1002 47.84 -192.65 -85.02
N LYS A 1003 48.54 -191.53 -85.13
CA LYS A 1003 49.64 -191.35 -86.10
C LYS A 1003 50.77 -192.37 -85.89
N ARG A 1004 51.24 -192.58 -84.65
CA ARG A 1004 52.28 -193.58 -84.33
C ARG A 1004 51.90 -194.99 -84.76
N ILE A 1005 50.65 -195.39 -84.50
CA ILE A 1005 50.11 -196.72 -84.85
C ILE A 1005 50.10 -196.94 -86.38
N MET A 1006 49.95 -195.88 -87.17
CA MET A 1006 49.99 -195.94 -88.63
C MET A 1006 51.42 -196.02 -89.18
N GLU A 1007 52.38 -195.33 -88.55
CA GLU A 1007 53.80 -195.39 -88.91
C GLU A 1007 54.43 -196.78 -88.63
N GLU A 1008 54.04 -197.46 -87.54
CA GLU A 1008 54.47 -198.85 -87.30
C GLU A 1008 53.96 -199.83 -88.36
N LYS A 1009 52.72 -199.64 -88.82
CA LYS A 1009 52.12 -200.48 -89.88
C LYS A 1009 52.84 -200.34 -91.21
N MET A 1010 53.32 -199.14 -91.57
CA MET A 1010 54.20 -198.96 -92.73
C MET A 1010 55.55 -199.67 -92.54
N LYS A 1011 56.22 -199.52 -91.39
CA LYS A 1011 57.53 -200.14 -91.15
C LYS A 1011 57.50 -201.67 -91.27
N ARG A 1012 56.43 -202.34 -90.81
CA ARG A 1012 56.29 -203.81 -90.98
C ARG A 1012 56.09 -204.22 -92.44
N LEU A 1013 55.40 -203.42 -93.25
CA LEU A 1013 55.28 -203.67 -94.70
C LEU A 1013 56.60 -203.47 -95.46
N THR A 1014 57.44 -202.52 -95.05
CA THR A 1014 58.77 -202.32 -95.65
C THR A 1014 59.73 -203.49 -95.39
N SER A 1015 59.54 -204.23 -94.28
CA SER A 1015 60.39 -205.37 -93.91
C SER A 1015 60.20 -206.63 -94.77
N VAL A 1016 59.18 -206.68 -95.64
CA VAL A 1016 58.85 -207.87 -96.47
C VAL A 1016 59.52 -207.81 -97.86
N LEU A 1017 60.24 -206.73 -98.17
CA LEU A 1017 60.77 -206.44 -99.51
C LEU A 1017 62.32 -206.37 -99.58
N LYS A 1018 63.06 -206.90 -98.59
CA LYS A 1018 64.50 -206.57 -98.49
C LYS A 1018 65.50 -207.58 -97.91
N ASP A 1019 65.14 -208.86 -97.75
CA ASP A 1019 66.11 -209.95 -97.53
C ASP A 1019 65.59 -211.22 -98.24
N PHE A 1020 66.28 -211.93 -99.15
CA PHE A 1020 67.46 -211.65 -100.00
C PHE A 1020 68.68 -210.91 -99.44
#